data_AF-A0A8J7MI38-F1
#
_entry.id   AF-A0A8J7MI38-F1
#
_cell.length_a   1.000
_cell.length_b   1.000
_cell.length_c   1.000
_cell.angle_alpha   90.00
_cell.angle_beta   90.00
_cell.angle_gamma   90.00
#
_symmetry.space_group_name_H-M   'P 1'
#
loop_
_entity.id
_entity.type
_entity.pdbx_description
1 polymer ?
#
loop_
_entity_poly.entity_id
_entity_poly.type
_entity_poly.pdbx_seq_one_letter_code
_entity_poly.pdbx_strand_id
1 'polypeptide(L)'
;MRQNLRYLLCLIVGISFWLPSANAQLVNYEDTWQEFLKNPKTSAISKLTEPGKDQVANYLKYSLMYANSYFCADDLTQSEKMLREIASISTESQTKIPGFVVKYDELKTKVAAYKVCGKAWVRFINGESINITELEKSEMQKAKKVCEKGTLCKYFYMMSMHYYCAGDLEKSRDQFENRVQKLVDKTSFEPKDVNGMDERVTMMKKLWAGIDKLNPAWAKLIETDKSPGFDTELPLVDCYSIPNMKEYILKASADLCGVGDEMLKKIQALQKTNTHPIPSDLADKIEWLEKAVAENNAGLATLNKAWKKFLPESKPSGVDYGHEFVCDRAAEVKAYIMDGFADPCGSGKAALDKIEEIKKEHNPSLDTETVTKLKQLKARINKEEANLAKLNAAWEDFLPDDKIKGKIDFVFEYCDKEAQVKAYVMDGTINFCEKGKSRLQDITKLRANDSPELADEVIKKLDALQAKQDESDQDLADLNTAWKLYTSTDKTMKWIEDFPQKDTTGIEDSIRLVKFYCDKIAQTKSWVIKGQLDPCQKGDAYLAKINKLKKDASLSYDKELACQVSRLESKVYQCKYWALVLKAWKVTYEECQRFGPASSKIMYADLNSDELPCETTVEYKQLGKIGIQYTITTFLCQKINLAKMGDPEYYKKIATWVDTEVLSKYCEANMRCKEDFYIYLEGHTDGNRFSGAKYKKSLGIPEGTPFTHFVGNNSGSVDTTLEKTRNITTDLKSNMELGIARAWTVKAQLDFMNVPITIGAYEHPENEKGGEFRKIDIELNITNLLLDFYEKTLDNLVKESGIGNRPSTGC
;
A
#
# COMPACT_ATOMS: atom_id res chain seq x y z
N MET A 1 40.72 56.46 -69.87
CA MET A 1 39.89 57.67 -69.63
C MET A 1 39.12 57.94 -70.92
N ARG A 2 37.80 57.95 -71.03
CA ARG A 2 36.68 57.95 -70.09
C ARG A 2 35.60 57.12 -70.81
N GLN A 3 35.14 56.00 -70.26
CA GLN A 3 34.19 55.99 -69.16
C GLN A 3 32.97 56.86 -69.49
N ASN A 4 31.84 56.18 -69.53
CA ASN A 4 30.52 56.74 -69.38
C ASN A 4 29.98 57.46 -70.63
N LEU A 5 29.06 56.80 -71.34
CA LEU A 5 27.68 56.72 -70.86
C LEU A 5 27.13 58.13 -70.81
N ARG A 6 26.44 58.47 -71.89
CA ARG A 6 25.14 59.10 -71.91
C ARG A 6 24.74 59.06 -73.37
N TYR A 7 23.99 58.04 -73.81
CA TYR A 7 22.55 57.94 -73.48
C TYR A 7 21.95 59.33 -73.39
N LEU A 8 21.02 59.58 -74.31
CA LEU A 8 20.46 60.88 -74.65
C LEU A 8 21.45 61.68 -75.49
N LEU A 9 21.29 61.83 -76.79
CA LEU A 9 20.06 61.97 -77.56
C LEU A 9 20.33 61.26 -78.91
N CYS A 10 19.69 60.15 -79.29
CA CYS A 10 18.24 59.97 -79.40
C CYS A 10 17.64 61.07 -80.28
N LEU A 11 16.78 60.68 -81.23
CA LEU A 11 15.97 61.59 -82.05
C LEU A 11 16.82 62.44 -83.01
N ILE A 12 16.94 62.09 -84.29
CA ILE A 12 15.87 62.11 -85.29
C ILE A 12 16.59 61.54 -86.53
N VAL A 13 16.28 60.32 -86.93
CA VAL A 13 15.25 60.04 -87.94
C VAL A 13 15.61 60.65 -89.28
N GLY A 14 15.80 59.75 -90.23
CA GLY A 14 15.73 60.04 -91.66
C GLY A 14 17.05 60.62 -92.17
N ILE A 15 17.44 60.35 -93.40
CA ILE A 15 16.59 60.25 -94.56
C ILE A 15 17.35 59.35 -95.56
N SER A 16 16.61 58.47 -96.24
CA SER A 16 16.99 57.70 -97.44
C SER A 16 17.98 56.54 -97.21
N PHE A 17 17.63 55.25 -97.17
CA PHE A 17 16.73 54.46 -98.02
C PHE A 17 16.80 54.82 -99.53
N TRP A 18 16.92 53.79 -100.38
CA TRP A 18 16.95 53.77 -101.85
C TRP A 18 18.34 53.95 -102.52
N LEU A 19 18.87 53.10 -103.40
CA LEU A 19 18.59 51.74 -103.92
C LEU A 19 19.86 51.27 -104.70
N PRO A 20 19.99 49.96 -105.00
CA PRO A 20 21.09 49.33 -105.75
C PRO A 20 20.82 49.24 -107.27
N SER A 21 21.88 49.09 -108.07
CA SER A 21 21.83 48.65 -109.48
C SER A 21 22.03 47.13 -109.60
N ALA A 22 21.09 46.47 -110.27
CA ALA A 22 21.04 45.03 -110.52
C ALA A 22 21.83 44.60 -111.77
N ASN A 23 22.36 43.37 -111.77
CA ASN A 23 22.58 42.52 -112.94
C ASN A 23 22.52 41.03 -112.52
N ALA A 24 21.82 40.20 -113.29
CA ALA A 24 21.48 38.80 -113.00
C ALA A 24 22.35 37.78 -113.76
N GLN A 25 22.54 36.58 -113.16
CA GLN A 25 23.31 35.42 -113.66
C GLN A 25 22.34 34.23 -113.87
N LEU A 26 22.38 33.57 -115.05
CA LEU A 26 21.50 32.45 -115.45
C LEU A 26 21.98 31.09 -114.88
N VAL A 27 21.08 30.29 -114.29
CA VAL A 27 21.32 28.96 -113.67
C VAL A 27 20.83 27.81 -114.58
N ASN A 28 21.60 26.72 -114.76
CA ASN A 28 21.30 25.55 -115.64
C ASN A 28 20.54 24.42 -114.89
N TYR A 29 19.42 23.97 -115.47
CA TYR A 29 18.49 22.99 -114.88
C TYR A 29 18.84 21.52 -115.12
N GLU A 30 19.53 21.18 -116.22
CA GLU A 30 19.75 19.78 -116.61
C GLU A 30 20.85 19.11 -115.78
N ASP A 31 21.91 19.84 -115.45
CA ASP A 31 23.04 19.29 -114.68
C ASP A 31 22.61 18.86 -113.28
N THR A 32 21.82 19.71 -112.60
CA THR A 32 21.24 19.42 -111.28
C THR A 32 20.30 18.21 -111.31
N TRP A 33 19.56 18.02 -112.41
CA TRP A 33 18.71 16.84 -112.61
C TRP A 33 19.54 15.56 -112.71
N GLN A 34 20.62 15.56 -113.48
CA GLN A 34 21.51 14.39 -113.61
C GLN A 34 22.19 14.02 -112.29
N GLU A 35 22.54 15.00 -111.45
CA GLU A 35 23.06 14.75 -110.10
C GLU A 35 22.01 14.10 -109.18
N PHE A 36 20.78 14.63 -109.19
CA PHE A 36 19.66 14.08 -108.45
C PHE A 36 19.34 12.62 -108.85
N LEU A 37 19.48 12.28 -110.14
CA LEU A 37 19.31 10.91 -110.62
C LEU A 37 20.37 9.96 -110.02
N LYS A 38 21.62 10.40 -109.92
CA LYS A 38 22.76 9.58 -109.42
C LYS A 38 22.72 9.34 -107.91
N ASN A 39 22.29 10.32 -107.11
CA ASN A 39 22.29 10.19 -105.66
C ASN A 39 20.86 10.23 -105.08
N PRO A 40 20.29 9.08 -104.64
CA PRO A 40 18.93 9.00 -104.09
C PRO A 40 18.77 9.66 -102.71
N LYS A 41 19.85 10.19 -102.12
CA LYS A 41 19.86 10.87 -100.82
C LYS A 41 20.30 12.33 -100.90
N THR A 42 20.33 12.95 -102.10
CA THR A 42 20.66 14.38 -102.24
C THR A 42 19.64 15.22 -101.47
N SER A 43 20.01 15.63 -100.26
CA SER A 43 19.21 16.49 -99.39
C SER A 43 19.41 17.98 -99.70
N ALA A 44 20.57 18.33 -100.25
CA ALA A 44 20.94 19.69 -100.64
C ALA A 44 21.03 19.77 -102.17
N ILE A 45 20.11 20.53 -102.77
CA ILE A 45 20.10 20.84 -104.19
C ILE A 45 20.53 22.30 -104.32
N SER A 46 21.41 22.62 -105.29
CA SER A 46 21.80 24.01 -105.57
C SER A 46 20.55 24.88 -105.78
N LYS A 47 20.55 26.13 -105.31
CA LYS A 47 19.36 27.00 -105.36
C LYS A 47 18.93 27.24 -106.81
N LEU A 48 17.86 26.56 -107.26
CA LEU A 48 17.23 26.74 -108.55
C LEU A 48 16.07 27.77 -108.47
N THR A 49 15.80 28.49 -109.56
CA THR A 49 14.76 29.52 -109.64
C THR A 49 13.44 28.94 -110.16
N GLU A 50 12.41 28.76 -109.33
CA GLU A 50 11.13 28.11 -109.67
C GLU A 50 10.66 28.39 -111.13
N PRO A 51 10.60 27.36 -112.00
CA PRO A 51 10.15 27.53 -113.38
C PRO A 51 8.66 27.93 -113.45
N GLY A 52 8.27 28.64 -114.51
CA GLY A 52 6.85 28.88 -114.79
C GLY A 52 6.11 27.57 -115.08
N LYS A 53 4.80 27.52 -114.76
CA LYS A 53 3.96 26.32 -115.01
C LYS A 53 3.79 26.00 -116.51
N ASP A 54 4.10 26.95 -117.39
CA ASP A 54 4.23 26.78 -118.83
C ASP A 54 5.45 25.91 -119.23
N GLN A 55 6.50 25.88 -118.40
CA GLN A 55 7.71 25.07 -118.61
C GLN A 55 7.57 23.67 -118.01
N VAL A 56 6.59 22.89 -118.48
CA VAL A 56 6.14 21.61 -117.89
C VAL A 56 7.29 20.67 -117.50
N ALA A 57 8.29 20.47 -118.37
CA ALA A 57 9.40 19.55 -118.09
C ALA A 57 10.35 20.04 -116.98
N ASN A 58 10.72 21.33 -117.00
CA ASN A 58 11.57 21.93 -115.96
C ASN A 58 10.81 22.06 -114.65
N TYR A 59 9.52 22.41 -114.72
CA TYR A 59 8.63 22.49 -113.57
C TYR A 59 8.47 21.13 -112.87
N LEU A 60 8.29 20.04 -113.64
CA LEU A 60 8.26 18.67 -113.10
C LEU A 60 9.59 18.31 -112.43
N LYS A 61 10.74 18.49 -113.11
CA LYS A 61 12.08 18.23 -112.55
C LYS A 61 12.32 19.00 -111.26
N TYR A 62 12.06 20.32 -111.29
CA TYR A 62 12.13 21.21 -110.14
C TYR A 62 11.26 20.68 -109.00
N SER A 63 9.98 20.42 -109.27
CA SER A 63 9.03 19.94 -108.28
C SER A 63 9.48 18.62 -107.67
N LEU A 64 10.00 17.66 -108.42
CA LEU A 64 10.43 16.37 -107.86
C LEU A 64 11.73 16.46 -107.06
N MET A 65 12.70 17.24 -107.55
CA MET A 65 13.95 17.52 -106.86
C MET A 65 13.69 18.22 -105.53
N TYR A 66 12.89 19.29 -105.55
CA TYR A 66 12.51 20.01 -104.35
C TYR A 66 11.57 19.19 -103.48
N ALA A 67 10.68 18.36 -104.04
CA ALA A 67 9.89 17.40 -103.25
C ALA A 67 10.79 16.47 -102.44
N ASN A 68 11.86 15.94 -103.03
CA ASN A 68 12.82 15.09 -102.33
C ASN A 68 13.68 15.89 -101.33
N SER A 69 14.15 17.08 -101.70
CA SER A 69 14.95 17.93 -100.81
C SER A 69 14.14 18.37 -99.59
N TYR A 70 12.91 18.87 -99.80
CA TYR A 70 11.96 19.17 -98.74
C TYR A 70 11.64 17.93 -97.90
N PHE A 71 11.43 16.76 -98.52
CA PHE A 71 11.23 15.51 -97.78
C PHE A 71 12.43 15.14 -96.90
N CYS A 72 13.66 15.21 -97.43
CA CYS A 72 14.86 14.91 -96.66
C CYS A 72 15.14 15.97 -95.56
N ALA A 73 14.62 17.19 -95.72
CA ALA A 73 14.70 18.29 -94.76
C ALA A 73 13.52 18.34 -93.78
N ASP A 74 12.66 17.31 -93.77
CA ASP A 74 11.44 17.19 -92.95
C ASP A 74 10.37 18.28 -93.21
N ASP A 75 10.48 19.02 -94.32
CA ASP A 75 9.43 19.93 -94.79
C ASP A 75 8.39 19.16 -95.61
N LEU A 76 7.58 18.37 -94.92
CA LEU A 76 6.56 17.54 -95.57
C LEU A 76 5.46 18.37 -96.22
N THR A 77 5.19 19.57 -95.71
CA THR A 77 4.16 20.43 -96.29
C THR A 77 4.59 20.86 -97.68
N GLN A 78 5.83 21.32 -97.84
CA GLN A 78 6.35 21.67 -99.16
C GLN A 78 6.61 20.43 -100.01
N SER A 79 7.08 19.32 -99.42
CA SER A 79 7.24 18.07 -100.16
C SER A 79 5.92 17.56 -100.73
N GLU A 80 4.86 17.49 -99.92
CA GLU A 80 3.53 17.08 -100.38
C GLU A 80 2.92 18.09 -101.35
N LYS A 81 3.15 19.39 -101.16
CA LYS A 81 2.73 20.41 -102.12
C LYS A 81 3.36 20.14 -103.49
N MET A 82 4.68 19.92 -103.53
CA MET A 82 5.39 19.59 -104.76
C MET A 82 4.91 18.25 -105.36
N LEU A 83 4.63 17.24 -104.54
CA LEU A 83 4.05 15.97 -104.99
C LEU A 83 2.63 16.15 -105.58
N ARG A 84 1.81 17.05 -105.02
CA ARG A 84 0.49 17.39 -105.56
C ARG A 84 0.60 18.17 -106.87
N GLU A 85 1.54 19.10 -106.97
CA GLU A 85 1.85 19.79 -108.23
C GLU A 85 2.26 18.78 -109.32
N ILE A 86 3.14 17.83 -109.00
CA ILE A 86 3.51 16.72 -109.91
C ILE A 86 2.28 15.91 -110.30
N ALA A 87 1.44 15.52 -109.33
CA ALA A 87 0.25 14.71 -109.57
C ALA A 87 -0.83 15.43 -110.39
N SER A 88 -0.87 16.77 -110.36
CA SER A 88 -1.81 17.59 -111.14
C SER A 88 -1.44 17.67 -112.63
N ILE A 89 -0.21 17.29 -112.98
CA ILE A 89 0.29 17.26 -114.35
C ILE A 89 0.15 15.83 -114.91
N SER A 90 -0.26 15.72 -116.18
CA SER A 90 -0.56 14.43 -116.81
C SER A 90 0.60 13.43 -116.72
N THR A 91 0.26 12.15 -116.53
CA THR A 91 1.24 11.04 -116.49
C THR A 91 2.04 10.94 -117.79
N GLU A 92 1.45 11.31 -118.93
CA GLU A 92 2.14 11.38 -120.23
C GLU A 92 3.28 12.41 -120.24
N SER A 93 3.13 13.54 -119.54
CA SER A 93 4.21 14.53 -119.40
C SER A 93 5.30 14.06 -118.43
N GLN A 94 4.95 13.26 -117.42
CA GLN A 94 5.91 12.68 -116.48
C GLN A 94 6.81 11.62 -117.14
N THR A 95 6.27 10.77 -118.02
CA THR A 95 7.04 9.71 -118.72
C THR A 95 8.00 10.25 -119.77
N LYS A 96 7.76 11.47 -120.28
CA LYS A 96 8.64 12.17 -121.24
C LYS A 96 9.96 12.64 -120.61
N ILE A 97 10.12 12.57 -119.29
CA ILE A 97 11.34 12.97 -118.57
C ILE A 97 12.12 11.71 -118.12
N PRO A 98 13.32 11.45 -118.66
CA PRO A 98 14.12 10.29 -118.27
C PRO A 98 14.42 10.22 -116.77
N GLY A 99 14.20 9.05 -116.16
CA GLY A 99 14.43 8.82 -114.73
C GLY A 99 13.37 9.39 -113.79
N PHE A 100 12.42 10.18 -114.30
CA PHE A 100 11.42 10.85 -113.49
C PHE A 100 10.50 9.88 -112.77
N VAL A 101 9.86 8.96 -113.51
CA VAL A 101 8.90 7.99 -112.94
C VAL A 101 9.55 7.16 -111.84
N VAL A 102 10.77 6.67 -112.07
CA VAL A 102 11.51 5.86 -111.08
C VAL A 102 11.78 6.66 -109.80
N LYS A 103 12.27 7.91 -109.90
CA LYS A 103 12.51 8.76 -108.72
C LYS A 103 11.22 9.20 -108.04
N TYR A 104 10.17 9.43 -108.82
CA TYR A 104 8.86 9.78 -108.30
C TYR A 104 8.24 8.62 -107.52
N ASP A 105 8.31 7.39 -108.06
CA ASP A 105 7.87 6.17 -107.37
C ASP A 105 8.74 5.85 -106.14
N GLU A 106 10.06 6.07 -106.23
CA GLU A 106 10.98 5.93 -105.09
C GLU A 106 10.62 6.91 -103.98
N LEU A 107 10.39 8.19 -104.31
CA LEU A 107 9.99 9.21 -103.35
C LEU A 107 8.60 8.92 -102.77
N LYS A 108 7.61 8.53 -103.59
CA LYS A 108 6.29 8.09 -103.09
C LYS A 108 6.42 6.92 -102.12
N THR A 109 7.31 5.96 -102.41
CA THR A 109 7.59 4.83 -101.54
C THR A 109 8.25 5.26 -100.23
N LYS A 110 9.20 6.20 -100.27
CA LYS A 110 9.84 6.77 -99.07
C LYS A 110 8.84 7.58 -98.23
N VAL A 111 7.96 8.36 -98.86
CA VAL A 111 6.87 9.09 -98.19
C VAL A 111 5.85 8.14 -97.59
N ALA A 112 5.54 7.02 -98.25
CA ALA A 112 4.69 5.97 -97.68
C ALA A 112 5.35 5.33 -96.46
N ALA A 113 6.64 4.99 -96.53
CA ALA A 113 7.41 4.44 -95.41
C ALA A 113 7.51 5.45 -94.24
N TYR A 114 7.70 6.74 -94.53
CA TYR A 114 7.62 7.84 -93.56
C TYR A 114 6.27 7.82 -92.84
N LYS A 115 5.15 7.75 -93.58
CA LYS A 115 3.79 7.74 -93.01
C LYS A 115 3.53 6.50 -92.16
N VAL A 116 3.97 5.32 -92.61
CA VAL A 116 3.83 4.06 -91.88
C VAL A 116 4.65 4.09 -90.58
N CYS A 117 5.91 4.52 -90.64
CA CYS A 117 6.76 4.67 -89.47
C CYS A 117 6.22 5.73 -88.49
N GLY A 118 5.70 6.85 -89.01
CA GLY A 118 5.04 7.88 -88.21
C GLY A 118 3.82 7.38 -87.46
N LYS A 119 2.97 6.56 -88.10
CA LYS A 119 1.81 5.93 -87.43
C LYS A 119 2.25 4.97 -86.31
N ALA A 120 3.24 4.12 -86.57
CA ALA A 120 3.80 3.25 -85.53
C ALA A 120 4.43 4.05 -84.39
N TRP A 121 5.10 5.17 -84.71
CA TRP A 121 5.65 6.07 -83.70
C TRP A 121 4.57 6.70 -82.83
N VAL A 122 3.45 7.17 -83.40
CA VAL A 122 2.33 7.71 -82.62
C VAL A 122 1.75 6.66 -81.67
N ARG A 123 1.58 5.42 -82.13
CA ARG A 123 1.15 4.31 -81.28
C ARG A 123 2.16 4.05 -80.16
N PHE A 124 3.45 4.01 -80.51
CA PHE A 124 4.54 3.80 -79.57
C PHE A 124 4.61 4.88 -78.47
N ILE A 125 4.50 6.16 -78.82
CA ILE A 125 4.50 7.25 -77.82
C ILE A 125 3.24 7.24 -76.96
N ASN A 126 2.12 6.71 -77.47
CA ASN A 126 0.87 6.51 -76.73
C ASN A 126 0.88 5.23 -75.86
N GLY A 127 2.03 4.55 -75.74
CA GLY A 127 2.21 3.40 -74.85
C GLY A 127 1.92 2.04 -75.48
N GLU A 128 1.62 1.97 -76.77
CA GLU A 128 1.49 0.67 -77.45
C GLU A 128 2.87 0.03 -77.68
N SER A 129 2.97 -1.28 -77.42
CA SER A 129 4.17 -2.04 -77.75
C SER A 129 4.25 -2.31 -79.26
N ILE A 130 5.38 -1.96 -79.86
CA ILE A 130 5.62 -2.23 -81.29
C ILE A 130 6.42 -3.53 -81.40
N ASN A 131 5.78 -4.55 -81.99
CA ASN A 131 6.39 -5.85 -82.20
C ASN A 131 7.47 -5.78 -83.30
N ILE A 132 8.57 -6.53 -83.14
CA ILE A 132 9.63 -6.63 -84.14
C ILE A 132 9.11 -7.07 -85.51
N THR A 133 8.13 -7.96 -85.55
CA THR A 133 7.50 -8.41 -86.79
C THR A 133 6.84 -7.26 -87.55
N GLU A 134 6.32 -6.23 -86.86
CA GLU A 134 5.80 -5.00 -87.47
C GLU A 134 6.93 -4.13 -88.04
N LEU A 135 8.03 -3.98 -87.28
CA LEU A 135 9.23 -3.26 -87.71
C LEU A 135 9.95 -3.95 -88.88
N GLU A 136 9.72 -5.25 -89.05
CA GLU A 136 10.33 -6.06 -90.10
C GLU A 136 9.47 -6.22 -91.36
N LYS A 137 8.22 -5.74 -91.37
CA LYS A 137 7.37 -5.73 -92.58
C LYS A 137 8.05 -4.98 -93.71
N SER A 138 7.86 -5.45 -94.94
CA SER A 138 8.53 -4.91 -96.14
C SER A 138 8.31 -3.40 -96.34
N GLU A 139 7.16 -2.86 -95.94
CA GLU A 139 6.86 -1.43 -95.99
C GLU A 139 7.56 -0.62 -94.90
N MET A 140 7.68 -1.16 -93.69
CA MET A 140 8.36 -0.53 -92.55
C MET A 140 9.88 -0.61 -92.67
N GLN A 141 10.43 -1.70 -93.21
CA GLN A 141 11.86 -1.86 -93.51
C GLN A 141 12.39 -0.79 -94.46
N LYS A 142 11.53 -0.24 -95.34
CA LYS A 142 11.90 0.86 -96.23
C LYS A 142 12.17 2.17 -95.47
N ALA A 143 11.69 2.32 -94.24
CA ALA A 143 12.01 3.43 -93.35
C ALA A 143 13.53 3.53 -93.09
N LYS A 144 14.26 2.41 -93.06
CA LYS A 144 15.74 2.36 -92.96
C LYS A 144 16.46 3.05 -94.13
N LYS A 145 15.76 3.26 -95.26
CA LYS A 145 16.32 3.82 -96.50
C LYS A 145 15.85 5.25 -96.76
N VAL A 146 15.01 5.81 -95.89
CA VAL A 146 14.56 7.21 -95.96
C VAL A 146 15.72 8.15 -95.62
N CYS A 147 15.79 9.30 -96.29
CA CYS A 147 16.80 10.34 -96.02
C CYS A 147 16.40 11.30 -94.90
N GLU A 148 15.09 11.44 -94.65
CA GLU A 148 14.52 12.18 -93.52
C GLU A 148 14.95 11.49 -92.21
N LYS A 149 15.67 12.22 -91.37
CA LYS A 149 16.44 11.69 -90.25
C LYS A 149 15.58 11.32 -89.05
N GLY A 150 14.46 12.00 -88.84
CA GLY A 150 13.45 11.71 -87.84
C GLY A 150 12.83 10.34 -88.03
N THR A 151 12.54 9.92 -89.26
CA THR A 151 12.03 8.57 -89.58
C THR A 151 13.06 7.50 -89.24
N LEU A 152 14.33 7.70 -89.60
CA LEU A 152 15.40 6.78 -89.21
C LEU A 152 15.51 6.69 -87.69
N CYS A 153 15.45 7.82 -87.00
CA CYS A 153 15.50 7.88 -85.54
C CYS A 153 14.32 7.15 -84.90
N LYS A 154 13.07 7.40 -85.34
CA LYS A 154 11.85 6.70 -84.90
C LYS A 154 12.01 5.19 -85.05
N TYR A 155 12.42 4.74 -86.22
CA TYR A 155 12.56 3.32 -86.53
C TYR A 155 13.59 2.63 -85.63
N PHE A 156 14.82 3.16 -85.56
CA PHE A 156 15.89 2.56 -84.77
C PHE A 156 15.65 2.69 -83.26
N TYR A 157 14.97 3.74 -82.81
CA TYR A 157 14.57 3.87 -81.41
C TYR A 157 13.53 2.82 -81.04
N MET A 158 12.48 2.63 -81.86
CA MET A 158 11.49 1.56 -81.63
C MET A 158 12.15 0.17 -81.65
N MET A 159 13.14 -0.06 -82.52
CA MET A 159 13.91 -1.31 -82.49
C MET A 159 14.75 -1.47 -81.21
N SER A 160 15.42 -0.41 -80.78
CA SER A 160 16.17 -0.42 -79.52
C SER A 160 15.26 -0.74 -78.35
N MET A 161 14.12 -0.06 -78.25
CA MET A 161 13.11 -0.32 -77.21
C MET A 161 12.55 -1.72 -77.28
N HIS A 162 12.28 -2.25 -78.49
CA HIS A 162 11.86 -3.64 -78.64
C HIS A 162 12.89 -4.61 -78.03
N TYR A 163 14.16 -4.48 -78.40
CA TYR A 163 15.21 -5.36 -77.86
C TYR A 163 15.40 -5.15 -76.35
N TYR A 164 15.27 -3.92 -75.85
CA TYR A 164 15.32 -3.64 -74.42
C TYR A 164 14.20 -4.40 -73.69
N CYS A 165 12.97 -4.26 -74.18
CA CYS A 165 11.79 -4.97 -73.69
C CYS A 165 11.84 -6.49 -73.92
N ALA A 166 12.76 -7.00 -74.75
CA ALA A 166 12.98 -8.43 -74.92
C ALA A 166 14.05 -8.97 -73.95
N GLY A 167 14.72 -8.09 -73.20
CA GLY A 167 15.88 -8.43 -72.37
C GLY A 167 17.18 -8.61 -73.17
N ASP A 168 17.19 -8.31 -74.47
CA ASP A 168 18.37 -8.34 -75.34
C ASP A 168 19.09 -6.99 -75.29
N LEU A 169 19.77 -6.75 -74.18
CA LEU A 169 20.41 -5.46 -73.89
C LEU A 169 21.53 -5.13 -74.89
N GLU A 170 22.23 -6.14 -75.42
CA GLU A 170 23.30 -5.95 -76.40
C GLU A 170 22.73 -5.40 -77.71
N LYS A 171 21.72 -6.04 -78.29
CA LYS A 171 21.09 -5.54 -79.53
C LYS A 171 20.38 -4.22 -79.30
N SER A 172 19.75 -4.04 -78.13
CA SER A 172 19.11 -2.78 -77.79
C SER A 172 20.08 -1.61 -77.78
N ARG A 173 21.23 -1.79 -77.12
CA ARG A 173 22.31 -0.82 -77.07
C ARG A 173 22.90 -0.57 -78.44
N ASP A 174 23.13 -1.60 -79.24
CA ASP A 174 23.62 -1.42 -80.62
C ASP A 174 22.67 -0.57 -81.47
N GLN A 175 21.36 -0.88 -81.46
CA GLN A 175 20.39 -0.07 -82.20
C GLN A 175 20.33 1.37 -81.69
N PHE A 176 20.47 1.59 -80.39
CA PHE A 176 20.50 2.94 -79.84
C PHE A 176 21.80 3.66 -80.17
N GLU A 177 22.93 3.22 -79.63
CA GLU A 177 24.20 3.94 -79.71
C GLU A 177 24.71 4.03 -81.16
N ASN A 178 24.63 2.95 -81.93
CA ASN A 178 25.18 2.92 -83.28
C ASN A 178 24.23 3.46 -84.36
N ARG A 179 22.93 3.59 -84.08
CA ARG A 179 21.97 4.12 -85.07
C ARG A 179 21.30 5.40 -84.59
N VAL A 180 20.61 5.38 -83.46
CA VAL A 180 19.90 6.57 -82.93
C VAL A 180 20.88 7.65 -82.48
N GLN A 181 21.76 7.32 -81.54
CA GLN A 181 22.69 8.28 -80.96
C GLN A 181 23.68 8.82 -81.99
N LYS A 182 24.19 7.99 -82.92
CA LYS A 182 25.01 8.52 -84.03
C LYS A 182 24.24 9.49 -84.92
N LEU A 183 22.94 9.29 -85.18
CA LEU A 183 22.14 10.26 -85.94
C LEU A 183 22.03 11.59 -85.21
N VAL A 184 21.83 11.55 -83.89
CA VAL A 184 21.73 12.74 -83.03
C VAL A 184 23.08 13.44 -82.87
N ASP A 185 24.14 12.70 -82.59
CA ASP A 185 25.44 13.25 -82.19
C ASP A 185 26.36 13.56 -83.39
N LYS A 186 26.12 12.96 -84.56
CA LYS A 186 26.99 13.08 -85.75
C LYS A 186 26.32 13.70 -86.98
N THR A 187 25.09 14.20 -86.85
CA THR A 187 24.39 14.85 -87.97
C THR A 187 23.62 16.10 -87.51
N SER A 188 23.09 16.88 -88.46
CA SER A 188 22.24 18.06 -88.18
C SER A 188 20.82 17.75 -87.66
N PHE A 189 20.55 16.55 -87.15
CA PHE A 189 19.22 16.16 -86.68
C PHE A 189 19.06 16.56 -85.21
N GLU A 190 17.99 17.29 -84.88
CA GLU A 190 17.67 17.64 -83.50
C GLU A 190 16.49 16.77 -83.01
N PRO A 191 16.66 15.96 -81.95
CA PRO A 191 15.59 15.09 -81.44
C PRO A 191 14.27 15.80 -81.12
N LYS A 192 14.34 17.06 -80.68
CA LYS A 192 13.15 17.88 -80.37
C LYS A 192 12.24 18.14 -81.58
N ASP A 193 12.77 18.00 -82.80
CA ASP A 193 12.00 18.17 -84.04
C ASP A 193 11.02 16.99 -84.24
N VAL A 194 11.21 15.88 -83.52
CA VAL A 194 10.30 14.74 -83.49
C VAL A 194 9.57 14.68 -82.15
N ASN A 195 8.23 14.76 -82.21
CA ASN A 195 7.39 14.67 -81.01
C ASN A 195 7.73 13.43 -80.14
N GLY A 196 8.04 13.67 -78.87
CA GLY A 196 8.38 12.66 -77.87
C GLY A 196 9.77 12.01 -77.99
N MET A 197 10.58 12.37 -79.00
CA MET A 197 11.88 11.75 -79.25
C MET A 197 12.99 12.27 -78.33
N ASP A 198 13.04 13.58 -78.06
CA ASP A 198 14.11 14.18 -77.24
C ASP A 198 14.17 13.59 -75.82
N GLU A 199 13.02 13.51 -75.15
CA GLU A 199 12.88 12.89 -73.83
C GLU A 199 13.31 11.42 -73.85
N ARG A 200 13.00 10.70 -74.93
CA ARG A 200 13.28 9.29 -75.14
C ARG A 200 14.75 9.00 -75.40
N VAL A 201 15.38 9.78 -76.27
CA VAL A 201 16.84 9.73 -76.48
C VAL A 201 17.56 10.08 -75.18
N THR A 202 17.10 11.11 -74.47
CA THR A 202 17.68 11.50 -73.17
C THR A 202 17.54 10.39 -72.13
N MET A 203 16.35 9.78 -72.03
CA MET A 203 16.08 8.64 -71.15
C MET A 203 17.00 7.47 -71.48
N MET A 204 17.09 7.07 -72.75
CA MET A 204 17.89 5.91 -73.15
C MET A 204 19.40 6.16 -72.99
N LYS A 205 19.89 7.40 -73.20
CA LYS A 205 21.27 7.80 -72.85
C LYS A 205 21.53 7.65 -71.35
N LYS A 206 20.62 8.13 -70.50
CA LYS A 206 20.71 7.99 -69.04
C LYS A 206 20.68 6.52 -68.62
N LEU A 207 19.82 5.73 -69.25
CA LEU A 207 19.67 4.30 -68.98
C LEU A 207 20.96 3.55 -69.25
N TRP A 208 21.56 3.70 -70.43
CA TRP A 208 22.82 3.01 -70.76
C TRP A 208 23.99 3.47 -69.90
N ALA A 209 24.11 4.79 -69.64
CA ALA A 209 25.12 5.32 -68.73
C ALA A 209 24.96 4.79 -67.30
N GLY A 210 23.73 4.57 -66.86
CA GLY A 210 23.43 3.96 -65.57
C GLY A 210 23.70 2.46 -65.54
N ILE A 211 23.37 1.72 -66.61
CA ILE A 211 23.67 0.29 -66.75
C ILE A 211 25.19 0.04 -66.71
N ASP A 212 25.99 0.93 -67.32
CA ASP A 212 27.46 0.87 -67.28
C ASP A 212 28.02 0.97 -65.85
N LYS A 213 27.32 1.64 -64.93
CA LYS A 213 27.66 1.69 -63.51
C LYS A 213 27.04 0.55 -62.70
N LEU A 214 25.83 0.13 -63.07
CA LEU A 214 25.08 -0.92 -62.39
C LEU A 214 25.80 -2.26 -62.45
N ASN A 215 26.30 -2.63 -63.63
CA ASN A 215 26.91 -3.95 -63.85
C ASN A 215 28.13 -4.19 -62.93
N PRO A 216 29.10 -3.27 -62.80
CA PRO A 216 30.19 -3.42 -61.82
C PRO A 216 29.74 -3.42 -60.36
N ALA A 217 28.78 -2.56 -59.98
CA ALA A 217 28.27 -2.49 -58.61
C ALA A 217 27.55 -3.79 -58.21
N TRP A 218 26.75 -4.34 -59.13
CA TRP A 218 26.09 -5.62 -58.97
C TRP A 218 27.11 -6.76 -58.85
N ALA A 219 28.10 -6.82 -59.74
CA ALA A 219 29.15 -7.83 -59.67
C ALA A 219 29.89 -7.82 -58.31
N LYS A 220 30.18 -6.63 -57.78
CA LYS A 220 30.81 -6.48 -56.46
C LYS A 220 29.93 -6.99 -55.32
N LEU A 221 28.63 -6.72 -55.35
CA LEU A 221 27.69 -7.26 -54.36
C LEU A 221 27.67 -8.79 -54.41
N ILE A 222 27.62 -9.38 -55.61
CA ILE A 222 27.60 -10.83 -55.79
C ILE A 222 28.92 -11.48 -55.33
N GLU A 223 30.07 -10.83 -55.59
CA GLU A 223 31.39 -11.36 -55.20
C GLU A 223 31.68 -11.24 -53.69
N THR A 224 31.23 -10.17 -53.04
CA THR A 224 31.68 -9.81 -51.68
C THR A 224 30.60 -9.85 -50.62
N ASP A 225 29.34 -10.08 -51.00
CA ASP A 225 28.15 -9.89 -50.17
C ASP A 225 28.00 -8.48 -49.55
N LYS A 226 28.82 -7.52 -50.00
CA LYS A 226 28.81 -6.14 -49.53
C LYS A 226 28.41 -5.22 -50.67
N SER A 227 27.28 -4.55 -50.50
CA SER A 227 26.82 -3.57 -51.47
C SER A 227 27.69 -2.30 -51.42
N PRO A 228 28.19 -1.81 -52.57
CA PRO A 228 28.76 -0.47 -52.64
C PRO A 228 27.69 0.65 -52.61
N GLY A 229 26.41 0.29 -52.56
CA GLY A 229 25.30 1.21 -52.82
C GLY A 229 25.13 1.49 -54.31
N PHE A 230 24.15 2.34 -54.63
CA PHE A 230 23.94 2.82 -55.99
C PHE A 230 23.34 4.23 -55.96
N ASP A 231 24.11 5.23 -56.40
CA ASP A 231 23.76 6.65 -56.34
C ASP A 231 23.14 7.18 -57.64
N THR A 232 23.20 6.38 -58.70
CA THR A 232 22.72 6.75 -60.03
C THR A 232 21.27 6.30 -60.17
N GLU A 233 20.37 7.20 -60.54
CA GLU A 233 18.97 6.86 -60.78
C GLU A 233 18.82 6.25 -62.18
N LEU A 234 18.35 5.00 -62.27
CA LEU A 234 18.02 4.41 -63.56
C LEU A 234 16.60 4.81 -63.95
N PRO A 235 16.39 5.26 -65.20
CA PRO A 235 15.05 5.41 -65.73
C PRO A 235 14.29 4.08 -65.62
N LEU A 236 13.06 4.13 -65.08
CA LEU A 236 12.18 2.97 -65.05
C LEU A 236 11.62 2.74 -66.46
N VAL A 237 11.88 1.55 -67.01
CA VAL A 237 11.33 1.11 -68.29
C VAL A 237 10.47 -0.13 -68.04
N ASP A 238 9.15 0.07 -67.99
CA ASP A 238 8.19 -0.91 -67.47
C ASP A 238 8.27 -2.30 -68.11
N CYS A 239 8.62 -2.37 -69.40
CA CYS A 239 8.69 -3.64 -70.11
C CYS A 239 9.87 -4.53 -69.71
N TYR A 240 10.97 -3.97 -69.16
CA TYR A 240 12.11 -4.74 -68.67
C TYR A 240 12.74 -4.06 -67.45
N SER A 241 12.31 -4.48 -66.27
CA SER A 241 12.59 -3.83 -64.99
C SER A 241 13.70 -4.49 -64.16
N ILE A 242 14.37 -5.53 -64.69
CA ILE A 242 15.49 -6.22 -64.02
C ILE A 242 16.61 -5.26 -63.60
N PRO A 243 17.05 -4.27 -64.41
CA PRO A 243 18.07 -3.31 -63.98
C PRO A 243 17.63 -2.47 -62.78
N ASN A 244 16.37 -2.04 -62.74
CA ASN A 244 15.82 -1.27 -61.61
C ASN A 244 15.73 -2.11 -60.34
N MET A 245 15.36 -3.40 -60.44
CA MET A 245 15.38 -4.30 -59.28
C MET A 245 16.79 -4.45 -58.70
N LYS A 246 17.81 -4.59 -59.57
CA LYS A 246 19.22 -4.63 -59.14
C LYS A 246 19.67 -3.35 -58.46
N GLU A 247 19.27 -2.19 -58.98
CA GLU A 247 19.49 -0.89 -58.33
C GLU A 247 18.89 -0.86 -56.92
N TYR A 248 17.62 -1.27 -56.77
CA TYR A 248 16.93 -1.24 -55.49
C TYR A 248 17.55 -2.19 -54.47
N ILE A 249 18.01 -3.37 -54.90
CA ILE A 249 18.78 -4.27 -54.04
C ILE A 249 20.09 -3.63 -53.60
N LEU A 250 20.86 -3.02 -54.52
CA LEU A 250 22.11 -2.36 -54.15
C LEU A 250 21.89 -1.23 -53.13
N LYS A 251 20.83 -0.43 -53.28
CA LYS A 251 20.44 0.60 -52.30
C LYS A 251 20.05 -0.02 -50.96
N ALA A 252 19.17 -1.01 -50.96
CA ALA A 252 18.69 -1.68 -49.75
C ALA A 252 19.80 -2.42 -48.98
N SER A 253 20.70 -3.09 -49.69
CA SER A 253 21.81 -3.81 -49.07
C SER A 253 22.90 -2.89 -48.53
N ALA A 254 22.98 -1.64 -49.00
CA ALA A 254 23.90 -0.65 -48.45
C ALA A 254 23.32 0.08 -47.23
N ASP A 255 21.99 0.26 -47.21
CA ASP A 255 21.27 0.91 -46.12
C ASP A 255 19.91 0.23 -45.86
N LEU A 256 19.98 -0.91 -45.16
CA LEU A 256 18.80 -1.72 -44.84
C LEU A 256 17.80 -0.94 -43.97
N CYS A 257 18.32 -0.15 -43.03
CA CYS A 257 17.49 0.53 -42.03
C CYS A 257 16.85 1.82 -42.58
N GLY A 258 17.53 2.55 -43.46
CA GLY A 258 17.02 3.80 -44.03
C GLY A 258 16.09 3.59 -45.22
N VAL A 259 16.40 2.64 -46.10
CA VAL A 259 15.67 2.47 -47.38
C VAL A 259 15.22 1.04 -47.68
N GLY A 260 15.54 0.05 -46.83
CA GLY A 260 15.28 -1.37 -47.10
C GLY A 260 13.81 -1.71 -47.38
N ASP A 261 12.88 -1.27 -46.54
CA ASP A 261 11.43 -1.50 -46.72
C ASP A 261 10.87 -0.79 -47.96
N GLU A 262 11.32 0.44 -48.22
CA GLU A 262 10.92 1.20 -49.40
C GLU A 262 11.41 0.51 -50.69
N MET A 263 12.67 0.10 -50.73
CA MET A 263 13.26 -0.58 -51.86
C MET A 263 12.62 -1.96 -52.07
N LEU A 264 12.32 -2.70 -51.00
CA LEU A 264 11.62 -3.98 -51.09
C LEU A 264 10.21 -3.82 -51.69
N LYS A 265 9.44 -2.81 -51.26
CA LYS A 265 8.14 -2.49 -51.86
C LYS A 265 8.25 -2.16 -53.34
N LYS A 266 9.26 -1.38 -53.73
CA LYS A 266 9.52 -1.08 -55.14
C LYS A 266 9.86 -2.34 -55.94
N ILE A 267 10.71 -3.22 -55.40
CA ILE A 267 11.03 -4.51 -56.02
C ILE A 267 9.76 -5.36 -56.19
N GLN A 268 8.96 -5.52 -55.14
CA GLN A 268 7.72 -6.30 -55.18
C GLN A 268 6.69 -5.72 -56.15
N ALA A 269 6.62 -4.39 -56.29
CA ALA A 269 5.79 -3.74 -57.30
C ALA A 269 6.27 -4.11 -58.72
N LEU A 270 7.58 -4.08 -58.96
CA LEU A 270 8.16 -4.49 -60.23
C LEU A 270 8.00 -5.99 -60.51
N GLN A 271 8.08 -6.85 -59.50
CA GLN A 271 7.87 -8.30 -59.67
C GLN A 271 6.46 -8.64 -60.16
N LYS A 272 5.46 -7.83 -59.80
CA LYS A 272 4.06 -8.00 -60.24
C LYS A 272 3.84 -7.65 -61.70
N THR A 273 4.63 -6.71 -62.24
CA THR A 273 4.47 -6.21 -63.62
C THR A 273 5.52 -6.76 -64.58
N ASN A 274 6.63 -7.29 -64.08
CA ASN A 274 7.71 -7.84 -64.87
C ASN A 274 7.32 -9.16 -65.54
N THR A 275 7.48 -9.23 -66.86
CA THR A 275 7.19 -10.42 -67.68
C THR A 275 8.42 -11.29 -67.95
N HIS A 276 9.61 -10.88 -67.48
CA HIS A 276 10.86 -11.59 -67.72
C HIS A 276 11.23 -12.53 -66.57
N PRO A 277 11.88 -13.67 -66.84
CA PRO A 277 12.48 -14.48 -65.79
C PRO A 277 13.46 -13.65 -64.95
N ILE A 278 13.31 -13.68 -63.64
CA ILE A 278 14.23 -13.03 -62.70
C ILE A 278 15.51 -13.89 -62.63
N PRO A 279 16.70 -13.33 -62.90
CA PRO A 279 17.97 -14.04 -62.75
C PRO A 279 18.14 -14.61 -61.33
N SER A 280 18.74 -15.78 -61.20
CA SER A 280 18.86 -16.47 -59.90
C SER A 280 19.63 -15.66 -58.86
N ASP A 281 20.72 -15.00 -59.28
CA ASP A 281 21.51 -14.11 -58.43
C ASP A 281 20.70 -12.94 -57.87
N LEU A 282 19.76 -12.41 -58.65
CA LEU A 282 18.84 -11.37 -58.20
C LEU A 282 17.75 -11.96 -57.28
N ALA A 283 17.19 -13.12 -57.61
CA ALA A 283 16.19 -13.78 -56.78
C ALA A 283 16.70 -14.06 -55.36
N ASP A 284 17.91 -14.59 -55.23
CA ASP A 284 18.55 -14.88 -53.94
C ASP A 284 18.71 -13.61 -53.09
N LYS A 285 19.07 -12.49 -53.70
CA LYS A 285 19.20 -11.20 -52.99
C LYS A 285 17.86 -10.58 -52.62
N ILE A 286 16.81 -10.80 -53.41
CA ILE A 286 15.45 -10.40 -53.06
C ILE A 286 14.97 -11.20 -51.84
N GLU A 287 15.16 -12.52 -51.83
CA GLU A 287 14.78 -13.37 -50.70
C GLU A 287 15.54 -12.97 -49.41
N TRP A 288 16.83 -12.69 -49.52
CA TRP A 288 17.63 -12.15 -48.42
C TRP A 288 17.02 -10.84 -47.88
N LEU A 289 16.66 -9.90 -48.76
CA LEU A 289 16.10 -8.61 -48.36
C LEU A 289 14.73 -8.78 -47.70
N GLU A 290 13.88 -9.68 -48.22
CA GLU A 290 12.58 -10.01 -47.62
C GLU A 290 12.73 -10.51 -46.19
N LYS A 291 13.67 -11.44 -45.97
CA LYS A 291 13.94 -11.96 -44.64
C LYS A 291 14.50 -10.90 -43.69
N ALA A 292 15.49 -10.13 -44.15
CA ALA A 292 16.15 -9.11 -43.32
C ALA A 292 15.18 -7.98 -42.90
N VAL A 293 14.29 -7.54 -43.81
CA VAL A 293 13.24 -6.54 -43.48
C VAL A 293 12.18 -7.14 -42.54
N ALA A 294 11.77 -8.39 -42.75
CA ALA A 294 10.77 -9.06 -41.92
C ALA A 294 11.24 -9.28 -40.47
N GLU A 295 12.46 -9.80 -40.28
CA GLU A 295 13.04 -10.07 -38.96
C GLU A 295 13.19 -8.79 -38.13
N ASN A 296 13.70 -7.72 -38.75
CA ASN A 296 13.86 -6.42 -38.09
C ASN A 296 12.52 -5.81 -37.64
N ASN A 297 11.47 -5.94 -38.46
CA ASN A 297 10.15 -5.37 -38.15
C ASN A 297 9.35 -6.19 -37.11
N ALA A 298 9.44 -7.53 -37.14
CA ALA A 298 8.68 -8.39 -36.25
C ALA A 298 9.18 -8.37 -34.80
N GLY A 299 10.50 -8.40 -34.60
CA GLY A 299 11.11 -8.31 -33.27
C GLY A 299 10.77 -6.99 -32.59
N LEU A 300 10.93 -5.89 -33.33
CA LEU A 300 10.68 -4.54 -32.82
C LEU A 300 9.20 -4.32 -32.46
N ALA A 301 8.28 -4.84 -33.27
CA ALA A 301 6.84 -4.76 -32.98
C ALA A 301 6.45 -5.50 -31.69
N THR A 302 7.05 -6.67 -31.44
CA THR A 302 6.81 -7.45 -30.23
C THR A 302 7.31 -6.72 -28.99
N LEU A 303 8.54 -6.19 -29.04
CA LEU A 303 9.10 -5.38 -27.97
C LEU A 303 8.26 -4.12 -27.70
N ASN A 304 7.88 -3.37 -28.73
CA ASN A 304 7.09 -2.14 -28.56
C ASN A 304 5.71 -2.41 -27.93
N LYS A 305 5.11 -3.56 -28.24
CA LYS A 305 3.86 -4.00 -27.61
C LYS A 305 4.05 -4.32 -26.12
N ALA A 306 5.15 -4.99 -25.75
CA ALA A 306 5.50 -5.25 -24.35
C ALA A 306 5.80 -3.94 -23.60
N TRP A 307 6.60 -3.06 -24.21
CA TRP A 307 6.97 -1.75 -23.66
C TRP A 307 5.74 -0.88 -23.38
N LYS A 308 4.77 -0.83 -24.32
CA LYS A 308 3.53 -0.07 -24.13
C LYS A 308 2.69 -0.56 -22.95
N LYS A 309 2.67 -1.88 -22.69
CA LYS A 309 2.01 -2.44 -21.50
C LYS A 309 2.80 -2.18 -20.21
N PHE A 310 4.12 -2.14 -20.31
CA PHE A 310 5.00 -1.86 -19.19
C PHE A 310 4.91 -0.41 -18.69
N LEU A 311 4.74 0.57 -19.57
CA LEU A 311 4.79 2.00 -19.22
C LEU A 311 3.87 2.42 -18.04
N PRO A 312 2.56 2.06 -18.00
CA PRO A 312 1.64 2.52 -16.96
C PRO A 312 1.93 1.91 -15.59
N GLU A 313 2.16 0.60 -15.53
CA GLU A 313 2.23 -0.15 -14.27
C GLU A 313 3.67 -0.46 -13.83
N SER A 314 4.66 -0.27 -14.71
CA SER A 314 6.04 -0.72 -14.53
C SER A 314 6.15 -2.22 -14.24
N LYS A 315 5.20 -3.00 -14.74
CA LYS A 315 5.16 -4.47 -14.66
C LYS A 315 5.38 -5.06 -16.04
N PRO A 316 6.41 -5.90 -16.23
CA PRO A 316 6.66 -6.55 -17.51
C PRO A 316 5.54 -7.55 -17.82
N SER A 317 5.18 -7.65 -19.10
CA SER A 317 3.97 -8.38 -19.53
C SER A 317 4.12 -9.89 -19.68
N GLY A 318 5.24 -10.48 -19.24
CA GLY A 318 5.55 -11.91 -19.44
C GLY A 318 5.66 -12.33 -20.91
N VAL A 319 5.88 -11.37 -21.82
CA VAL A 319 6.00 -11.59 -23.26
C VAL A 319 7.47 -11.78 -23.59
N ASP A 320 7.80 -12.82 -24.34
CA ASP A 320 9.16 -13.05 -24.85
C ASP A 320 9.47 -12.05 -25.98
N TYR A 321 10.57 -11.30 -25.84
CA TYR A 321 11.05 -10.30 -26.80
C TYR A 321 12.57 -10.46 -26.98
N GLY A 322 13.06 -10.15 -28.18
CA GLY A 322 14.49 -10.22 -28.48
C GLY A 322 15.32 -9.12 -27.81
N HIS A 323 16.65 -9.29 -27.86
CA HIS A 323 17.63 -8.38 -27.24
C HIS A 323 18.63 -7.80 -28.23
N GLU A 324 18.49 -8.09 -29.53
CA GLU A 324 19.36 -7.60 -30.59
C GLU A 324 18.52 -6.95 -31.69
N PHE A 325 18.69 -5.64 -31.88
CA PHE A 325 17.89 -4.82 -32.81
C PHE A 325 18.82 -3.96 -33.68
N VAL A 326 19.22 -4.51 -34.83
CA VAL A 326 20.22 -3.91 -35.72
C VAL A 326 19.87 -2.47 -36.14
N CYS A 327 18.57 -2.17 -36.34
CA CYS A 327 18.10 -0.85 -36.76
C CYS A 327 17.57 0.05 -35.63
N ASP A 328 17.47 -0.44 -34.38
CA ASP A 328 16.99 0.37 -33.24
C ASP A 328 17.68 -0.06 -31.94
N ARG A 329 18.90 0.45 -31.70
CA ARG A 329 19.64 0.15 -30.46
C ARG A 329 18.98 0.74 -29.20
N ALA A 330 18.00 1.64 -29.33
CA ALA A 330 17.20 2.09 -28.19
C ALA A 330 16.19 1.01 -27.76
N ALA A 331 15.77 0.13 -28.67
CA ALA A 331 14.94 -1.03 -28.38
C ALA A 331 15.65 -2.02 -27.42
N GLU A 332 16.97 -2.23 -27.58
CA GLU A 332 17.76 -3.07 -26.68
C GLU A 332 17.75 -2.52 -25.25
N VAL A 333 17.89 -1.20 -25.11
CA VAL A 333 17.79 -0.53 -23.80
C VAL A 333 16.41 -0.72 -23.18
N LYS A 334 15.33 -0.66 -23.97
CA LYS A 334 13.95 -0.93 -23.50
C LYS A 334 13.78 -2.36 -23.00
N ALA A 335 14.33 -3.35 -23.72
CA ALA A 335 14.30 -4.75 -23.34
C ALA A 335 14.96 -4.96 -21.96
N TYR A 336 16.19 -4.49 -21.78
CA TYR A 336 16.91 -4.64 -20.52
C TYR A 336 16.29 -3.84 -19.37
N ILE A 337 15.66 -2.69 -19.62
CA ILE A 337 14.91 -1.98 -18.57
C ILE A 337 13.75 -2.86 -18.08
N MET A 338 12.98 -3.46 -18.98
CA MET A 338 11.86 -4.33 -18.59
C MET A 338 12.35 -5.57 -17.82
N ASP A 339 13.47 -6.18 -18.24
CA ASP A 339 14.08 -7.30 -17.53
C ASP A 339 14.48 -6.92 -16.10
N GLY A 340 15.14 -5.77 -15.94
CA GLY A 340 15.53 -5.28 -14.62
C GLY A 340 14.35 -4.90 -13.72
N PHE A 341 13.18 -4.56 -14.29
CA PHE A 341 11.95 -4.39 -13.52
C PHE A 341 11.22 -5.71 -13.23
N ALA A 342 11.40 -6.72 -14.07
CA ALA A 342 10.84 -8.07 -13.90
C ALA A 342 11.46 -8.77 -12.71
N ASP A 343 12.79 -8.68 -12.62
CA ASP A 343 13.56 -9.23 -11.52
C ASP A 343 14.61 -8.22 -11.02
N PRO A 344 14.19 -7.22 -10.23
CA PRO A 344 15.09 -6.21 -9.69
C PRO A 344 16.20 -6.79 -8.80
N CYS A 345 15.98 -7.98 -8.24
CA CYS A 345 16.86 -8.62 -7.27
C CYS A 345 17.91 -9.53 -7.95
N GLY A 346 17.52 -10.31 -8.98
CA GLY A 346 18.43 -11.21 -9.68
C GLY A 346 19.06 -10.63 -10.94
N SER A 347 18.28 -9.99 -11.81
CA SER A 347 18.77 -9.49 -13.11
C SER A 347 18.91 -7.96 -13.17
N GLY A 348 18.39 -7.21 -12.20
CA GLY A 348 18.39 -5.75 -12.19
C GLY A 348 19.76 -5.09 -12.39
N LYS A 349 20.80 -5.58 -11.68
CA LYS A 349 22.17 -5.05 -11.83
C LYS A 349 22.80 -5.45 -13.16
N ALA A 350 22.65 -6.72 -13.56
CA ALA A 350 23.12 -7.21 -14.85
C ALA A 350 22.47 -6.46 -16.03
N ALA A 351 21.19 -6.12 -15.91
CA ALA A 351 20.46 -5.31 -16.88
C ALA A 351 21.01 -3.88 -16.97
N LEU A 352 21.32 -3.24 -15.82
CA LEU A 352 21.96 -1.92 -15.81
C LEU A 352 23.36 -1.95 -16.46
N ASP A 353 24.16 -2.98 -16.19
CA ASP A 353 25.49 -3.14 -16.77
C ASP A 353 25.41 -3.32 -18.30
N LYS A 354 24.47 -4.14 -18.78
CA LYS A 354 24.20 -4.33 -20.22
C LYS A 354 23.73 -3.04 -20.89
N ILE A 355 22.88 -2.25 -20.24
CA ILE A 355 22.45 -0.95 -20.75
C ILE A 355 23.63 0.02 -20.88
N GLU A 356 24.56 0.03 -19.93
CA GLU A 356 25.76 0.88 -20.04
C GLU A 356 26.73 0.38 -21.12
N GLU A 357 26.84 -0.93 -21.35
CA GLU A 357 27.58 -1.52 -22.46
C GLU A 357 27.02 -1.04 -23.82
N ILE A 358 25.70 -1.18 -24.03
CA ILE A 358 25.01 -0.72 -25.25
C ILE A 358 25.18 0.79 -25.45
N LYS A 359 25.04 1.58 -24.39
CA LYS A 359 25.23 3.03 -24.44
C LYS A 359 26.65 3.43 -24.83
N LYS A 360 27.65 2.68 -24.37
CA LYS A 360 29.06 2.91 -24.68
C LYS A 360 29.40 2.53 -26.12
N GLU A 361 28.84 1.44 -26.63
CA GLU A 361 29.17 0.92 -27.97
C GLU A 361 28.41 1.66 -29.09
N HIS A 362 27.13 1.96 -28.88
CA HIS A 362 26.23 2.40 -29.96
C HIS A 362 25.65 3.81 -29.77
N ASN A 363 25.76 4.40 -28.58
CA ASN A 363 25.23 5.72 -28.24
C ASN A 363 23.78 5.97 -28.76
N PRO A 364 22.81 5.09 -28.44
CA PRO A 364 21.44 5.21 -28.94
C PRO A 364 20.74 6.45 -28.39
N SER A 365 19.92 7.09 -29.22
CA SER A 365 19.04 8.18 -28.78
C SER A 365 17.84 7.61 -28.01
N LEU A 366 17.74 7.92 -26.71
CA LEU A 366 16.67 7.44 -25.86
C LEU A 366 15.59 8.51 -25.68
N ASP A 367 14.33 8.10 -25.86
CA ASP A 367 13.18 8.97 -25.57
C ASP A 367 13.04 9.27 -24.06
N THR A 368 12.26 10.30 -23.74
CA THR A 368 12.11 10.79 -22.35
C THR A 368 11.52 9.74 -21.42
N GLU A 369 10.61 8.91 -21.91
CA GLU A 369 9.99 7.85 -21.12
C GLU A 369 11.00 6.77 -20.76
N THR A 370 11.81 6.35 -21.73
CA THR A 370 12.89 5.37 -21.57
C THR A 370 13.94 5.86 -20.58
N VAL A 371 14.37 7.13 -20.68
CA VAL A 371 15.28 7.74 -19.70
C VAL A 371 14.66 7.78 -18.30
N THR A 372 13.36 8.08 -18.19
CA THR A 372 12.65 8.12 -16.91
C THR A 372 12.59 6.73 -16.28
N LYS A 373 12.24 5.69 -17.04
CA LYS A 373 12.21 4.31 -16.54
C LYS A 373 13.61 3.81 -16.15
N LEU A 374 14.65 4.15 -16.92
CA LEU A 374 16.03 3.84 -16.56
C LEU A 374 16.43 4.48 -15.22
N LYS A 375 16.07 5.75 -14.99
CA LYS A 375 16.32 6.43 -13.70
C LYS A 375 15.55 5.77 -12.56
N GLN A 376 14.30 5.36 -12.79
CA GLN A 376 13.50 4.65 -11.80
C GLN A 376 14.10 3.28 -11.45
N LEU A 377 14.59 2.53 -12.43
CA LEU A 377 15.30 1.27 -12.20
C LEU A 377 16.56 1.49 -11.36
N LYS A 378 17.39 2.46 -11.74
CA LYS A 378 18.60 2.85 -10.97
C LYS A 378 18.25 3.24 -9.53
N ALA A 379 17.21 4.05 -9.34
CA ALA A 379 16.76 4.46 -8.02
C ALA A 379 16.23 3.29 -7.18
N ARG A 380 15.50 2.35 -7.80
CA ARG A 380 14.97 1.16 -7.13
C ARG A 380 16.10 0.27 -6.62
N ILE A 381 17.11 0.02 -7.44
CA ILE A 381 18.28 -0.80 -7.07
C ILE A 381 19.11 -0.10 -5.99
N ASN A 382 19.38 1.20 -6.12
CA ASN A 382 20.16 1.94 -5.12
C ASN A 382 19.44 2.06 -3.76
N LYS A 383 18.11 2.16 -3.77
CA LYS A 383 17.31 2.23 -2.53
C LYS A 383 17.37 0.92 -1.75
N GLU A 384 17.47 -0.21 -2.44
CA GLU A 384 17.61 -1.53 -1.81
C GLU A 384 18.94 -1.65 -1.06
N GLU A 385 20.06 -1.28 -1.69
CA GLU A 385 21.38 -1.28 -1.04
C GLU A 385 21.38 -0.39 0.23
N ALA A 386 20.74 0.78 0.17
CA ALA A 386 20.62 1.68 1.33
C ALA A 386 19.74 1.12 2.45
N ASN A 387 18.63 0.45 2.11
CA ASN A 387 17.74 -0.19 3.09
C ASN A 387 18.43 -1.38 3.77
N LEU A 388 19.17 -2.19 3.01
CA LEU A 388 19.92 -3.32 3.52
C LEU A 388 21.05 -2.85 4.46
N ALA A 389 21.77 -1.78 4.10
CA ALA A 389 22.80 -1.20 4.97
C ALA A 389 22.24 -0.71 6.32
N LYS A 390 21.07 -0.05 6.29
CA LYS A 390 20.38 0.38 7.53
C LYS A 390 19.93 -0.81 8.37
N LEU A 391 19.39 -1.85 7.74
CA LEU A 391 18.97 -3.06 8.43
C LEU A 391 20.16 -3.73 9.11
N ASN A 392 21.28 -3.90 8.39
CA ASN A 392 22.48 -4.53 8.94
C ASN A 392 23.07 -3.71 10.10
N ALA A 393 23.11 -2.39 10.00
CA ALA A 393 23.53 -1.53 11.11
C ALA A 393 22.63 -1.70 12.35
N ALA A 394 21.31 -1.81 12.16
CA ALA A 394 20.38 -2.08 13.25
C ALA A 394 20.53 -3.51 13.81
N TRP A 395 20.83 -4.49 12.95
CA TRP A 395 21.10 -5.86 13.38
C TRP A 395 22.34 -5.93 14.29
N GLU A 396 23.42 -5.22 13.94
CA GLU A 396 24.62 -5.11 14.78
C GLU A 396 24.32 -4.50 16.15
N ASP A 397 23.46 -3.47 16.21
CA ASP A 397 23.01 -2.91 17.49
C ASP A 397 22.13 -3.90 18.28
N PHE A 398 21.33 -4.72 17.60
CA PHE A 398 20.38 -5.68 18.18
C PHE A 398 21.06 -6.93 18.76
N LEU A 399 22.17 -7.38 18.19
CA LEU A 399 22.85 -8.62 18.58
C LEU A 399 23.20 -8.71 20.08
N PRO A 400 23.76 -7.67 20.73
CA PRO A 400 24.19 -7.76 22.13
C PRO A 400 23.07 -7.88 23.16
N ASP A 401 21.97 -7.12 23.01
CA ASP A 401 20.96 -6.98 24.08
C ASP A 401 19.50 -6.89 23.60
N ASP A 402 19.22 -7.29 22.36
CA ASP A 402 17.90 -7.27 21.72
C ASP A 402 17.28 -5.87 21.57
N LYS A 403 18.11 -4.81 21.53
CA LYS A 403 17.67 -3.42 21.36
C LYS A 403 18.36 -2.75 20.19
N ILE A 404 17.70 -1.74 19.64
CA ILE A 404 18.25 -0.92 18.55
C ILE A 404 18.43 0.53 19.02
N LYS A 405 19.50 1.20 18.57
CA LYS A 405 19.69 2.62 18.87
C LYS A 405 18.83 3.46 17.91
N GLY A 406 17.72 3.99 18.42
CA GLY A 406 16.82 4.85 17.66
C GLY A 406 15.61 4.11 17.09
N LYS A 407 14.96 4.70 16.07
CA LYS A 407 13.81 4.11 15.38
C LYS A 407 14.23 3.64 13.99
N ILE A 408 13.90 2.41 13.66
CA ILE A 408 14.02 1.86 12.31
C ILE A 408 12.63 1.69 11.70
N ASP A 409 12.50 1.98 10.42
CA ASP A 409 11.33 1.67 9.61
C ASP A 409 11.69 0.47 8.73
N PHE A 410 11.18 -0.71 9.10
CA PHE A 410 11.49 -1.95 8.40
C PHE A 410 10.73 -2.03 7.09
N VAL A 411 11.44 -2.32 5.99
CA VAL A 411 10.82 -2.39 4.65
C VAL A 411 10.15 -3.74 4.40
N PHE A 412 10.53 -4.79 5.16
CA PHE A 412 10.03 -6.17 5.14
C PHE A 412 10.04 -6.91 3.78
N GLU A 413 10.23 -6.21 2.66
CA GLU A 413 10.41 -6.75 1.31
C GLU A 413 11.87 -6.53 0.84
N TYR A 414 12.81 -7.20 1.50
CA TYR A 414 14.22 -7.22 1.08
C TYR A 414 14.46 -8.27 -0.01
N CYS A 415 15.36 -7.99 -0.96
CA CYS A 415 15.80 -8.97 -1.95
C CYS A 415 16.52 -10.15 -1.28
N ASP A 416 17.31 -9.87 -0.24
CA ASP A 416 17.91 -10.87 0.64
C ASP A 416 16.85 -11.40 1.62
N LYS A 417 16.56 -12.69 1.53
CA LYS A 417 15.56 -13.37 2.36
C LYS A 417 16.03 -13.53 3.80
N GLU A 418 17.34 -13.67 4.05
CA GLU A 418 17.88 -13.64 5.41
C GLU A 418 17.67 -12.24 6.03
N ALA A 419 17.86 -11.17 5.25
CA ALA A 419 17.56 -9.81 5.69
C ALA A 419 16.07 -9.61 6.05
N GLN A 420 15.14 -10.19 5.28
CA GLN A 420 13.72 -10.19 5.67
C GLN A 420 13.50 -10.89 7.02
N VAL A 421 14.15 -12.04 7.25
CA VAL A 421 14.08 -12.75 8.54
C VAL A 421 14.65 -11.89 9.67
N LYS A 422 15.81 -11.24 9.49
CA LYS A 422 16.40 -10.31 10.47
C LYS A 422 15.42 -9.20 10.85
N ALA A 423 14.76 -8.58 9.87
CA ALA A 423 13.76 -7.54 10.10
C ALA A 423 12.57 -8.07 10.92
N TYR A 424 12.03 -9.23 10.57
CA TYR A 424 10.93 -9.85 11.32
C TYR A 424 11.33 -10.24 12.74
N VAL A 425 12.53 -10.79 12.94
CA VAL A 425 13.04 -11.14 14.27
C VAL A 425 13.20 -9.90 15.15
N MET A 426 13.81 -8.82 14.63
CA MET A 426 13.96 -7.57 15.37
C MET A 426 12.60 -6.97 15.73
N ASP A 427 11.70 -6.80 14.75
CA ASP A 427 10.37 -6.24 14.98
C ASP A 427 9.55 -7.10 15.96
N GLY A 428 9.60 -8.42 15.79
CA GLY A 428 8.93 -9.38 16.68
C GLY A 428 9.51 -9.39 18.09
N THR A 429 10.79 -9.08 18.28
CA THR A 429 11.42 -9.05 19.61
C THR A 429 11.20 -7.74 20.33
N ILE A 430 11.37 -6.61 19.63
CA ILE A 430 11.21 -5.26 20.16
C ILE A 430 9.73 -4.97 20.45
N ASN A 431 8.85 -5.31 19.52
CA ASN A 431 7.41 -5.10 19.63
C ASN A 431 6.68 -6.39 20.01
N PHE A 432 7.27 -7.18 20.91
CA PHE A 432 6.85 -8.54 21.23
C PHE A 432 5.35 -8.73 21.47
N CYS A 433 4.73 -7.92 22.33
CA CYS A 433 3.32 -8.07 22.66
C CYS A 433 2.37 -7.83 21.47
N GLU A 434 2.79 -7.01 20.50
CA GLU A 434 1.94 -6.60 19.38
C GLU A 434 2.25 -7.40 18.11
N LYS A 435 3.52 -7.80 17.95
CA LYS A 435 4.06 -8.33 16.69
C LYS A 435 4.72 -9.69 16.80
N GLY A 436 5.18 -10.13 17.98
CA GLY A 436 5.98 -11.36 18.16
C GLY A 436 5.40 -12.58 17.45
N LYS A 437 4.17 -12.97 17.81
CA LYS A 437 3.45 -14.09 17.19
C LYS A 437 3.24 -13.93 15.68
N SER A 438 2.86 -12.74 15.22
CA SER A 438 2.66 -12.48 13.79
C SER A 438 3.96 -12.57 13.00
N ARG A 439 5.09 -12.13 13.55
CA ARG A 439 6.39 -12.19 12.87
C ARG A 439 6.93 -13.60 12.79
N LEU A 440 6.71 -14.44 13.80
CA LEU A 440 7.01 -15.87 13.72
C LEU A 440 6.21 -16.55 12.60
N GLN A 441 4.94 -16.17 12.40
CA GLN A 441 4.12 -16.66 11.28
C GLN A 441 4.63 -16.16 9.92
N ASP A 442 5.03 -14.89 9.82
CA ASP A 442 5.60 -14.31 8.60
C ASP A 442 6.90 -15.03 8.21
N ILE A 443 7.80 -15.28 9.19
CA ILE A 443 9.04 -16.05 9.00
C ILE A 443 8.73 -17.49 8.57
N THR A 444 7.73 -18.13 9.17
CA THR A 444 7.34 -19.51 8.80
C THR A 444 6.88 -19.58 7.34
N LYS A 445 6.04 -18.62 6.91
CA LYS A 445 5.59 -18.51 5.50
C LYS A 445 6.76 -18.26 4.55
N LEU A 446 7.66 -17.35 4.91
CA LEU A 446 8.84 -17.04 4.12
C LEU A 446 9.75 -18.26 3.94
N ARG A 447 9.99 -19.00 5.02
CA ARG A 447 10.81 -20.23 4.99
C ARG A 447 10.17 -21.34 4.18
N ALA A 448 8.83 -21.47 4.20
CA ALA A 448 8.12 -22.46 3.39
C ALA A 448 8.17 -22.16 1.89
N ASN A 449 8.19 -20.88 1.50
CA ASN A 449 8.17 -20.47 0.09
C ASN A 449 9.57 -20.40 -0.54
N ASP A 450 10.55 -19.87 0.21
CA ASP A 450 11.85 -19.49 -0.36
C ASP A 450 13.02 -20.33 0.19
N SER A 451 12.84 -21.08 1.29
CA SER A 451 13.90 -21.88 1.94
C SER A 451 15.26 -21.16 2.10
N PRO A 452 15.31 -19.94 2.67
CA PRO A 452 16.55 -19.20 2.79
C PRO A 452 17.53 -19.88 3.75
N GLU A 453 18.81 -19.88 3.39
CA GLU A 453 19.90 -20.20 4.31
C GLU A 453 20.02 -19.06 5.34
N LEU A 454 20.15 -19.39 6.62
CA LEU A 454 20.21 -18.43 7.70
C LEU A 454 21.50 -18.65 8.49
N ALA A 455 22.25 -17.58 8.74
CA ALA A 455 23.38 -17.62 9.65
C ALA A 455 22.98 -18.08 11.07
N ASP A 456 23.90 -18.75 11.77
CA ASP A 456 23.68 -19.30 13.12
C ASP A 456 23.19 -18.25 14.11
N GLU A 457 23.69 -17.02 14.02
CA GLU A 457 23.25 -15.91 14.88
C GLU A 457 21.78 -15.53 14.64
N VAL A 458 21.31 -15.60 13.40
CA VAL A 458 19.90 -15.33 13.04
C VAL A 458 19.01 -16.43 13.58
N ILE A 459 19.43 -17.70 13.42
CA ILE A 459 18.71 -18.86 13.97
C ILE A 459 18.60 -18.73 15.48
N LYS A 460 19.69 -18.40 16.17
CA LYS A 460 19.71 -18.22 17.62
C LYS A 460 18.74 -17.14 18.10
N LYS A 461 18.65 -16.00 17.40
CA LYS A 461 17.70 -14.93 17.74
C LYS A 461 16.25 -15.31 17.40
N LEU A 462 16.03 -16.04 16.32
CA LEU A 462 14.71 -16.60 15.97
C LEU A 462 14.24 -17.59 17.04
N ASP A 463 15.10 -18.51 17.47
CA ASP A 463 14.80 -19.48 18.52
C ASP A 463 14.53 -18.80 19.86
N ALA A 464 15.27 -17.74 20.19
CA ALA A 464 15.01 -16.93 21.38
C ALA A 464 13.62 -16.25 21.33
N LEU A 465 13.24 -15.70 20.17
CA LEU A 465 11.90 -15.13 19.97
C LEU A 465 10.81 -16.21 20.07
N GLN A 466 11.04 -17.40 19.51
CA GLN A 466 10.12 -18.54 19.61
C GLN A 466 9.96 -18.99 21.06
N ALA A 467 11.06 -19.21 21.79
CA ALA A 467 11.04 -19.59 23.19
C ALA A 467 10.31 -18.55 24.06
N LYS A 468 10.51 -17.25 23.78
CA LYS A 468 9.79 -16.17 24.46
C LYS A 468 8.29 -16.19 24.17
N GLN A 469 7.90 -16.51 22.92
CA GLN A 469 6.49 -16.69 22.56
C GLN A 469 5.88 -17.90 23.26
N ASP A 470 6.60 -19.02 23.32
CA ASP A 470 6.15 -20.25 23.97
C ASP A 470 5.98 -20.04 25.48
N GLU A 471 6.92 -19.35 26.13
CA GLU A 471 6.80 -18.98 27.54
C GLU A 471 5.59 -18.06 27.79
N SER A 472 5.39 -17.05 26.94
CA SER A 472 4.22 -16.16 27.07
C SER A 472 2.89 -16.89 26.87
N ASP A 473 2.84 -17.85 25.93
CA ASP A 473 1.65 -18.67 25.68
C ASP A 473 1.39 -19.61 26.88
N GLN A 474 2.45 -20.18 27.48
CA GLN A 474 2.36 -20.99 28.70
C GLN A 474 1.91 -20.17 29.91
N ASP A 475 2.49 -18.99 30.14
CA ASP A 475 2.10 -18.10 31.24
C ASP A 475 0.60 -17.76 31.18
N LEU A 476 0.08 -17.51 29.98
CA LEU A 476 -1.35 -17.25 29.76
C LEU A 476 -2.21 -18.49 30.03
N ALA A 477 -1.74 -19.69 29.65
CA ALA A 477 -2.42 -20.95 29.96
C ALA A 477 -2.48 -21.20 31.47
N ASP A 478 -1.39 -20.95 32.19
CA ASP A 478 -1.30 -21.05 33.65
C ASP A 478 -2.27 -20.06 34.32
N LEU A 479 -2.31 -18.81 33.85
CA LEU A 479 -3.28 -17.82 34.34
C LEU A 479 -4.73 -18.23 34.08
N ASN A 480 -5.04 -18.81 32.92
CA ASN A 480 -6.41 -19.25 32.64
C ASN A 480 -6.83 -20.40 33.55
N THR A 481 -5.90 -21.29 33.88
CA THR A 481 -6.10 -22.36 34.86
C THR A 481 -6.32 -21.78 36.26
N ALA A 482 -5.47 -20.82 36.65
CA ALA A 482 -5.59 -20.06 37.89
C ALA A 482 -6.96 -19.40 38.05
N TRP A 483 -7.38 -18.70 36.98
CA TRP A 483 -8.61 -17.96 36.94
C TRP A 483 -9.81 -18.87 37.11
N LYS A 484 -9.84 -20.01 36.39
CA LYS A 484 -10.91 -21.02 36.54
C LYS A 484 -10.96 -21.61 37.94
N LEU A 485 -9.81 -21.96 38.52
CA LEU A 485 -9.75 -22.48 39.88
C LEU A 485 -10.32 -21.45 40.86
N TYR A 486 -9.83 -20.21 40.78
CA TYR A 486 -10.25 -19.11 41.64
C TYR A 486 -11.76 -18.79 41.51
N THR A 487 -12.28 -18.64 40.29
CA THR A 487 -13.72 -18.34 40.11
C THR A 487 -14.63 -19.51 40.49
N SER A 488 -14.12 -20.75 40.47
CA SER A 488 -14.87 -21.92 40.90
C SER A 488 -14.93 -22.09 42.43
N THR A 489 -13.97 -21.57 43.18
CA THR A 489 -13.95 -21.66 44.65
C THR A 489 -14.62 -20.45 45.31
N ASP A 490 -14.46 -19.26 44.75
CA ASP A 490 -15.08 -18.03 45.23
C ASP A 490 -16.53 -17.91 44.71
N LYS A 491 -17.45 -18.75 45.21
CA LYS A 491 -18.85 -18.81 44.71
C LYS A 491 -19.80 -17.81 45.36
N THR A 492 -19.58 -17.41 46.61
CA THR A 492 -20.50 -16.54 47.34
C THR A 492 -19.79 -15.36 47.98
N MET A 493 -20.13 -14.15 47.53
CA MET A 493 -19.79 -12.93 48.26
C MET A 493 -20.81 -12.72 49.39
N LYS A 494 -20.47 -13.13 50.60
CA LYS A 494 -21.18 -12.72 51.81
C LYS A 494 -20.41 -11.59 52.47
N TRP A 495 -21.11 -10.55 52.89
CA TRP A 495 -20.55 -9.61 53.85
C TRP A 495 -20.26 -10.37 55.14
N ILE A 496 -19.05 -10.20 55.65
CA ILE A 496 -18.64 -10.80 56.92
C ILE A 496 -18.43 -9.64 57.89
N GLU A 497 -18.95 -9.78 59.10
CA GLU A 497 -18.70 -8.81 60.16
C GLU A 497 -17.33 -9.06 60.81
N ASP A 498 -16.28 -9.06 59.98
CA ASP A 498 -14.88 -9.12 60.41
C ASP A 498 -13.95 -8.66 59.28
N PHE A 499 -12.64 -8.56 59.55
CA PHE A 499 -11.62 -8.42 58.52
C PHE A 499 -11.70 -9.60 57.53
N PRO A 500 -11.71 -9.30 56.22
CA PRO A 500 -11.50 -10.33 55.21
C PRO A 500 -10.20 -11.08 55.49
N GLN A 501 -10.31 -12.39 55.72
CA GLN A 501 -9.16 -13.23 55.97
C GLN A 501 -8.28 -13.31 54.72
N LYS A 502 -6.96 -13.36 54.92
CA LYS A 502 -6.03 -13.72 53.85
C LYS A 502 -6.42 -15.12 53.36
N ASP A 503 -6.49 -15.31 52.05
CA ASP A 503 -6.75 -16.62 51.50
C ASP A 503 -5.52 -17.52 51.73
N THR A 504 -5.69 -18.55 52.57
CA THR A 504 -4.65 -19.53 52.91
C THR A 504 -4.82 -20.84 52.17
N THR A 505 -5.70 -20.94 51.17
CA THR A 505 -6.07 -22.20 50.48
C THR A 505 -4.96 -22.81 49.61
N GLY A 506 -3.71 -22.35 49.71
CA GLY A 506 -2.58 -22.88 48.92
C GLY A 506 -2.66 -22.56 47.41
N ILE A 507 -3.61 -21.72 47.01
CA ILE A 507 -3.75 -21.18 45.64
C ILE A 507 -2.51 -20.35 45.27
N GLU A 508 -1.90 -19.64 46.23
CA GLU A 508 -0.61 -18.94 46.03
C GLU A 508 0.53 -19.90 45.62
N ASP A 509 0.55 -21.12 46.15
CA ASP A 509 1.64 -22.09 45.93
C ASP A 509 1.39 -23.01 44.71
N SER A 510 0.14 -23.13 44.26
CA SER A 510 -0.27 -24.00 43.16
C SER A 510 -0.39 -23.29 41.81
N ILE A 511 -0.13 -21.98 41.76
CA ILE A 511 -0.34 -21.17 40.57
C ILE A 511 0.86 -20.25 40.29
N ARG A 512 1.42 -20.37 39.08
CA ARG A 512 2.41 -19.44 38.53
C ARG A 512 1.71 -18.19 37.98
N LEU A 513 1.72 -17.08 38.72
CA LEU A 513 1.27 -15.77 38.23
C LEU A 513 2.44 -14.83 37.97
N VAL A 514 2.78 -14.62 36.69
CA VAL A 514 3.90 -13.75 36.32
C VAL A 514 3.62 -12.26 36.59
N LYS A 515 4.67 -11.44 36.51
CA LYS A 515 4.57 -9.99 36.77
C LYS A 515 3.87 -9.24 35.65
N PHE A 516 3.99 -9.72 34.42
CA PHE A 516 3.55 -9.03 33.22
C PHE A 516 2.92 -10.00 32.22
N TYR A 517 1.76 -9.64 31.69
CA TYR A 517 1.10 -10.31 30.58
C TYR A 517 0.92 -9.30 29.43
N CYS A 518 1.21 -9.72 28.21
CA CYS A 518 0.99 -8.87 27.03
C CYS A 518 -0.51 -8.55 26.82
N ASP A 519 -1.39 -9.51 27.11
CA ASP A 519 -2.82 -9.30 27.09
C ASP A 519 -3.27 -8.50 28.33
N LYS A 520 -3.92 -7.35 28.10
CA LYS A 520 -4.32 -6.43 29.17
C LYS A 520 -5.47 -6.97 30.03
N ILE A 521 -6.30 -7.86 29.49
CA ILE A 521 -7.37 -8.54 30.24
C ILE A 521 -6.76 -9.62 31.15
N ALA A 522 -5.81 -10.40 30.64
CA ALA A 522 -5.01 -11.34 31.40
C ALA A 522 -4.26 -10.63 32.54
N GLN A 523 -3.65 -9.47 32.25
CA GLN A 523 -2.99 -8.66 33.28
C GLN A 523 -3.95 -8.24 34.40
N THR A 524 -5.19 -7.85 34.03
CA THR A 524 -6.25 -7.50 34.98
C THR A 524 -6.63 -8.72 35.83
N LYS A 525 -6.88 -9.88 35.21
CA LYS A 525 -7.19 -11.14 35.90
C LYS A 525 -6.14 -11.52 36.94
N SER A 526 -4.85 -11.41 36.57
CA SER A 526 -3.75 -11.69 37.49
C SER A 526 -3.76 -10.76 38.72
N TRP A 527 -3.98 -9.46 38.51
CA TRP A 527 -4.06 -8.49 39.61
C TRP A 527 -5.29 -8.68 40.48
N VAL A 528 -6.42 -9.09 39.91
CA VAL A 528 -7.62 -9.45 40.68
C VAL A 528 -7.32 -10.62 41.60
N ILE A 529 -6.75 -11.72 41.10
CA ILE A 529 -6.37 -12.87 41.94
C ILE A 529 -5.40 -12.41 43.05
N LYS A 530 -4.32 -11.70 42.70
CA LYS A 530 -3.32 -11.22 43.68
C LYS A 530 -3.90 -10.29 44.74
N GLY A 531 -4.85 -9.44 44.37
CA GLY A 531 -5.55 -8.56 45.31
C GLY A 531 -6.53 -9.32 46.19
N GLN A 532 -7.21 -10.33 45.65
CA GLN A 532 -8.20 -11.12 46.38
C GLN A 532 -7.59 -12.11 47.38
N LEU A 533 -6.38 -12.60 47.11
CA LEU A 533 -5.63 -13.47 48.02
C LEU A 533 -5.21 -12.74 49.30
N ASP A 534 -4.97 -11.42 49.22
CA ASP A 534 -4.56 -10.58 50.33
C ASP A 534 -5.21 -9.18 50.22
N PRO A 535 -6.54 -9.10 50.46
CA PRO A 535 -7.33 -7.90 50.16
C PRO A 535 -6.97 -6.73 51.05
N CYS A 536 -6.59 -6.97 52.31
CA CYS A 536 -6.29 -5.90 53.25
C CYS A 536 -4.89 -5.32 53.07
N GLN A 537 -3.87 -6.11 52.70
CA GLN A 537 -2.52 -5.57 52.48
C GLN A 537 -2.23 -5.17 51.04
N LYS A 538 -2.73 -5.95 50.06
CA LYS A 538 -2.37 -5.79 48.64
C LYS A 538 -3.55 -5.34 47.76
N GLY A 539 -4.78 -5.53 48.20
CA GLY A 539 -5.98 -5.29 47.40
C GLY A 539 -6.08 -3.87 46.85
N ASP A 540 -5.85 -2.85 47.67
CA ASP A 540 -5.95 -1.44 47.27
C ASP A 540 -4.94 -1.07 46.17
N ALA A 541 -3.69 -1.53 46.30
CA ALA A 541 -2.64 -1.28 45.33
C ALA A 541 -2.92 -1.95 43.97
N TYR A 542 -3.50 -3.17 43.97
CA TYR A 542 -3.89 -3.84 42.73
C TYR A 542 -5.15 -3.23 42.12
N LEU A 543 -6.12 -2.82 42.94
CA LEU A 543 -7.32 -2.14 42.45
C LEU A 543 -6.98 -0.81 41.77
N ALA A 544 -6.04 -0.04 42.32
CA ALA A 544 -5.51 1.16 41.67
C ALA A 544 -4.87 0.87 40.31
N LYS A 545 -4.08 -0.22 40.20
CA LYS A 545 -3.50 -0.66 38.93
C LYS A 545 -4.56 -1.09 37.91
N ILE A 546 -5.58 -1.83 38.35
CA ILE A 546 -6.71 -2.26 37.52
C ILE A 546 -7.46 -1.05 36.97
N ASN A 547 -7.85 -0.10 37.83
CA ASN A 547 -8.61 1.08 37.43
C ASN A 547 -7.82 1.98 36.48
N LYS A 548 -6.51 2.15 36.72
CA LYS A 548 -5.62 2.86 35.82
C LYS A 548 -5.54 2.18 34.45
N LEU A 549 -5.29 0.86 34.41
CA LEU A 549 -5.19 0.12 33.16
C LEU A 549 -6.50 0.13 32.37
N LYS A 550 -7.65 -0.02 33.06
CA LYS A 550 -8.99 0.06 32.45
C LYS A 550 -9.20 1.40 31.75
N LYS A 551 -8.82 2.51 32.40
CA LYS A 551 -8.94 3.86 31.85
C LYS A 551 -7.97 4.09 30.68
N ASP A 552 -6.67 3.84 30.91
CA ASP A 552 -5.61 4.15 29.94
C ASP A 552 -5.76 3.33 28.65
N ALA A 553 -6.24 2.09 28.75
CA ALA A 553 -6.44 1.21 27.59
C ALA A 553 -7.92 1.07 27.17
N SER A 554 -8.84 1.84 27.75
CA SER A 554 -10.28 1.81 27.45
C SER A 554 -10.88 0.37 27.45
N LEU A 555 -10.55 -0.41 28.48
CA LEU A 555 -10.93 -1.83 28.53
C LEU A 555 -12.41 -2.02 28.91
N SER A 556 -13.10 -2.88 28.17
CA SER A 556 -14.38 -3.46 28.56
C SER A 556 -14.16 -4.82 29.23
N TYR A 557 -14.80 -5.04 30.38
CA TYR A 557 -14.74 -6.33 31.08
C TYR A 557 -16.01 -7.12 30.79
N ASP A 558 -15.86 -8.42 30.57
CA ASP A 558 -17.00 -9.33 30.57
C ASP A 558 -17.65 -9.40 31.96
N LYS A 559 -18.83 -10.03 32.03
CA LYS A 559 -19.61 -10.12 33.26
C LYS A 559 -18.83 -10.79 34.41
N GLU A 560 -17.99 -11.79 34.11
CA GLU A 560 -17.25 -12.53 35.11
C GLU A 560 -16.10 -11.70 35.70
N LEU A 561 -15.27 -11.09 34.85
CA LEU A 561 -14.17 -10.24 35.28
C LEU A 561 -14.69 -8.97 35.97
N ALA A 562 -15.73 -8.32 35.43
CA ALA A 562 -16.35 -7.16 36.06
C ALA A 562 -16.86 -7.51 37.47
N CYS A 563 -17.46 -8.68 37.62
CA CYS A 563 -17.85 -9.17 38.93
C CYS A 563 -16.65 -9.32 39.87
N GLN A 564 -15.59 -10.01 39.45
CA GLN A 564 -14.46 -10.27 40.33
C GLN A 564 -13.70 -9.00 40.75
N VAL A 565 -13.71 -7.96 39.90
CA VAL A 565 -13.23 -6.62 40.26
C VAL A 565 -14.12 -5.97 41.32
N SER A 566 -15.45 -5.97 41.13
CA SER A 566 -16.42 -5.45 42.13
C SER A 566 -16.31 -6.19 43.48
N ARG A 567 -16.00 -7.49 43.43
CA ARG A 567 -15.72 -8.27 44.63
C ARG A 567 -14.46 -7.77 45.34
N LEU A 568 -13.40 -7.46 44.60
CA LEU A 568 -12.16 -6.94 45.19
C LEU A 568 -12.41 -5.58 45.84
N GLU A 569 -13.17 -4.71 45.16
CA GLU A 569 -13.61 -3.42 45.70
C GLU A 569 -14.34 -3.58 47.04
N SER A 570 -15.26 -4.54 47.11
CA SER A 570 -16.03 -4.83 48.33
C SER A 570 -15.15 -5.32 49.49
N LYS A 571 -14.20 -6.24 49.23
CA LYS A 571 -13.28 -6.72 50.28
C LYS A 571 -12.31 -5.63 50.73
N VAL A 572 -11.77 -4.83 49.80
CA VAL A 572 -10.90 -3.68 50.14
C VAL A 572 -11.65 -2.66 50.98
N TYR A 573 -12.90 -2.33 50.61
CA TYR A 573 -13.76 -1.47 51.41
C TYR A 573 -13.96 -2.05 52.81
N GLN A 574 -14.28 -3.34 52.91
CA GLN A 574 -14.50 -4.02 54.19
C GLN A 574 -13.25 -3.97 55.09
N CYS A 575 -12.05 -4.20 54.55
CA CYS A 575 -10.79 -4.05 55.30
C CYS A 575 -10.63 -2.64 55.88
N LYS A 576 -10.88 -1.61 55.06
CA LYS A 576 -10.78 -0.21 55.49
C LYS A 576 -11.85 0.13 56.53
N TYR A 577 -13.08 -0.31 56.33
CA TYR A 577 -14.19 -0.10 57.25
C TYR A 577 -13.93 -0.75 58.62
N TRP A 578 -13.44 -1.99 58.67
CA TRP A 578 -13.15 -2.67 59.92
C TRP A 578 -11.99 -2.06 60.70
N ALA A 579 -10.99 -1.49 60.02
CA ALA A 579 -9.97 -0.68 60.68
C ALA A 579 -10.58 0.54 61.39
N LEU A 580 -11.61 1.15 60.81
CA LEU A 580 -12.35 2.26 61.43
C LEU A 580 -13.26 1.79 62.57
N VAL A 581 -13.88 0.62 62.46
CA VAL A 581 -14.64 -0.01 63.57
C VAL A 581 -13.74 -0.23 64.79
N LEU A 582 -12.53 -0.80 64.60
CA LEU A 582 -11.57 -0.96 65.70
C LEU A 582 -11.17 0.39 66.31
N LYS A 583 -11.00 1.42 65.47
CA LYS A 583 -10.69 2.78 65.94
C LYS A 583 -11.86 3.38 66.72
N ALA A 584 -13.10 3.23 66.25
CA ALA A 584 -14.30 3.70 66.93
C ALA A 584 -14.50 3.00 68.28
N TRP A 585 -14.26 1.68 68.34
CA TRP A 585 -14.26 0.93 69.60
C TRP A 585 -13.20 1.43 70.57
N LYS A 586 -11.99 1.71 70.10
CA LYS A 586 -10.94 2.28 70.96
C LYS A 586 -11.34 3.62 71.54
N VAL A 587 -11.86 4.53 70.71
CA VAL A 587 -12.33 5.85 71.16
C VAL A 587 -13.49 5.72 72.16
N THR A 588 -14.44 4.82 71.89
CA THR A 588 -15.57 4.57 72.79
C THR A 588 -15.11 3.96 74.11
N TYR A 589 -14.13 3.05 74.06
CA TYR A 589 -13.52 2.46 75.24
C TYR A 589 -12.84 3.52 76.12
N GLU A 590 -12.04 4.40 75.51
CA GLU A 590 -11.40 5.52 76.22
C GLU A 590 -12.44 6.46 76.83
N GLU A 591 -13.55 6.69 76.14
CA GLU A 591 -14.67 7.49 76.65
C GLU A 591 -15.37 6.82 77.83
N CYS A 592 -15.62 5.50 77.80
CA CYS A 592 -16.13 4.75 78.96
C CYS A 592 -15.20 4.92 80.18
N GLN A 593 -13.89 4.79 79.98
CA GLN A 593 -12.88 4.91 81.05
C GLN A 593 -12.76 6.33 81.61
N ARG A 594 -13.08 7.35 80.80
CA ARG A 594 -13.13 8.74 81.25
C ARG A 594 -14.43 9.05 81.99
N PHE A 595 -15.56 8.66 81.39
CA PHE A 595 -16.90 9.00 81.86
C PHE A 595 -17.32 8.17 83.09
N GLY A 596 -17.12 6.85 83.02
CA GLY A 596 -17.54 5.89 84.04
C GLY A 596 -17.11 6.28 85.46
N PRO A 597 -15.80 6.37 85.74
CA PRO A 597 -15.27 6.76 87.04
C PRO A 597 -15.62 8.19 87.47
N ALA A 598 -15.81 9.11 86.52
CA ALA A 598 -16.20 10.48 86.84
C ALA A 598 -17.65 10.52 87.36
N SER A 599 -18.55 9.77 86.72
CA SER A 599 -19.95 9.68 87.16
C SER A 599 -20.10 8.94 88.49
N SER A 600 -19.32 7.87 88.72
CA SER A 600 -19.35 7.16 90.01
C SER A 600 -18.90 8.04 91.17
N LYS A 601 -17.93 8.95 90.95
CA LYS A 601 -17.50 9.93 91.97
C LYS A 601 -18.60 10.93 92.31
N ILE A 602 -19.36 11.40 91.33
CA ILE A 602 -20.52 12.27 91.56
C ILE A 602 -21.52 11.53 92.45
N MET A 603 -21.84 10.29 92.08
CA MET A 603 -22.79 9.48 92.84
C MET A 603 -22.31 9.17 94.26
N TYR A 604 -21.04 8.83 94.42
CA TYR A 604 -20.42 8.63 95.72
C TYR A 604 -20.56 9.88 96.60
N ALA A 605 -20.31 11.07 96.06
CA ALA A 605 -20.46 12.32 96.80
C ALA A 605 -21.93 12.62 97.18
N ASP A 606 -22.89 12.30 96.30
CA ASP A 606 -24.31 12.56 96.54
C ASP A 606 -24.95 11.59 97.56
N LEU A 607 -24.43 10.37 97.64
CA LEU A 607 -24.89 9.35 98.58
C LEU A 607 -24.28 9.51 99.98
N ASN A 608 -23.05 10.00 100.09
CA ASN A 608 -22.35 10.13 101.36
C ASN A 608 -22.49 11.53 101.97
N SER A 609 -22.78 11.59 103.27
CA SER A 609 -22.82 12.83 104.06
C SER A 609 -22.38 12.53 105.50
N ASP A 610 -22.06 13.57 106.27
CA ASP A 610 -21.68 13.44 107.70
C ASP A 610 -22.79 12.79 108.55
N GLU A 611 -24.03 12.74 108.06
CA GLU A 611 -25.19 12.14 108.72
C GLU A 611 -25.40 10.66 108.37
N LEU A 612 -24.66 10.12 107.38
CA LEU A 612 -24.82 8.73 106.94
C LEU A 612 -24.10 7.77 107.91
N PRO A 613 -24.76 6.72 108.43
CA PRO A 613 -24.20 5.86 109.48
C PRO A 613 -23.07 4.93 109.00
N CYS A 614 -22.98 4.68 107.69
CA CYS A 614 -21.93 3.90 107.05
C CYS A 614 -21.64 4.47 105.68
N GLU A 615 -20.38 4.49 105.28
CA GLU A 615 -19.99 4.86 103.92
C GLU A 615 -20.66 3.94 102.90
N THR A 616 -21.15 4.53 101.80
CA THR A 616 -21.57 3.81 100.60
C THR A 616 -20.50 3.94 99.55
N THR A 617 -20.04 2.83 98.96
CA THR A 617 -19.10 2.88 97.84
C THR A 617 -19.83 2.82 96.52
N VAL A 618 -19.28 3.47 95.49
CA VAL A 618 -19.78 3.41 94.12
C VAL A 618 -18.63 3.03 93.21
N GLU A 619 -18.64 1.78 92.77
CA GLU A 619 -17.63 1.24 91.87
C GLU A 619 -18.12 1.27 90.44
N TYR A 620 -17.16 1.39 89.52
CA TYR A 620 -17.39 1.38 88.09
C TYR A 620 -16.67 0.19 87.48
N LYS A 621 -17.35 -0.52 86.60
CA LYS A 621 -16.77 -1.54 85.74
C LYS A 621 -17.33 -1.39 84.33
N GLN A 622 -16.47 -1.59 83.34
CA GLN A 622 -16.90 -1.58 81.95
C GLN A 622 -17.57 -2.91 81.56
N LEU A 623 -18.69 -2.83 80.84
CA LEU A 623 -19.37 -3.99 80.25
C LEU A 623 -19.14 -4.01 78.74
N GLY A 624 -18.40 -5.02 78.26
CA GLY A 624 -18.10 -5.13 76.83
C GLY A 624 -17.35 -3.91 76.29
N LYS A 625 -17.76 -3.42 75.11
CA LYS A 625 -17.10 -2.29 74.42
C LYS A 625 -17.79 -0.94 74.61
N ILE A 626 -19.09 -0.96 74.95
CA ILE A 626 -19.95 0.24 74.93
C ILE A 626 -20.84 0.37 76.20
N GLY A 627 -20.76 -0.60 77.10
CA GLY A 627 -21.60 -0.67 78.29
C GLY A 627 -20.86 -0.34 79.58
N ILE A 628 -21.63 -0.04 80.62
CA ILE A 628 -21.15 0.32 81.95
C ILE A 628 -21.96 -0.42 83.02
N GLN A 629 -21.25 -0.89 84.04
CA GLN A 629 -21.79 -1.37 85.30
C GLN A 629 -21.39 -0.39 86.41
N TYR A 630 -22.37 0.03 87.19
CA TYR A 630 -22.12 0.69 88.46
C TYR A 630 -22.56 -0.20 89.60
N THR A 631 -21.67 -0.45 90.55
CA THR A 631 -21.98 -1.23 91.75
C THR A 631 -22.02 -0.28 92.94
N ILE A 632 -23.22 -0.04 93.46
CA ILE A 632 -23.43 0.75 94.65
C ILE A 632 -23.52 -0.21 95.84
N THR A 633 -22.53 -0.18 96.72
CA THR A 633 -22.45 -1.06 97.88
C THR A 633 -22.80 -0.28 99.13
N THR A 634 -23.90 -0.67 99.78
CA THR A 634 -24.36 -0.07 101.03
C THR A 634 -24.12 -1.03 102.20
N PHE A 635 -23.32 -0.61 103.19
CA PHE A 635 -22.98 -1.43 104.36
C PHE A 635 -23.94 -1.23 105.54
N LEU A 636 -24.16 -2.29 106.32
CA LEU A 636 -25.08 -2.33 107.48
C LEU A 636 -24.31 -2.38 108.81
N CYS A 637 -23.51 -1.35 109.09
CA CYS A 637 -22.59 -1.32 110.24
C CYS A 637 -23.24 -0.96 111.59
N GLN A 638 -24.55 -0.68 111.65
CA GLN A 638 -25.30 -0.55 112.91
C GLN A 638 -26.62 -1.33 112.83
N LYS A 639 -27.31 -1.52 113.97
CA LYS A 639 -28.61 -2.23 114.10
C LYS A 639 -29.76 -1.51 113.37
N ILE A 640 -29.55 -1.20 112.10
CA ILE A 640 -30.49 -0.60 111.19
C ILE A 640 -31.59 -1.62 110.97
N ASN A 641 -32.82 -1.19 111.19
CA ASN A 641 -33.98 -1.98 110.85
C ASN A 641 -34.00 -2.15 109.33
N LEU A 642 -34.02 -3.39 108.84
CA LEU A 642 -34.16 -3.71 107.42
C LEU A 642 -35.38 -3.02 106.78
N ALA A 643 -36.47 -2.83 107.52
CA ALA A 643 -37.64 -2.05 107.09
C ALA A 643 -37.39 -0.53 106.98
N LYS A 644 -36.22 -0.05 107.40
CA LYS A 644 -35.72 1.33 107.25
C LYS A 644 -34.56 1.43 106.23
N MET A 645 -34.13 0.35 105.58
CA MET A 645 -33.21 0.39 104.42
C MET A 645 -33.92 0.97 103.17
N GLY A 646 -34.63 2.08 103.35
CA GLY A 646 -35.78 2.44 102.54
C GLY A 646 -36.18 3.88 102.76
N ASP A 647 -35.22 4.77 103.01
CA ASP A 647 -35.49 6.18 102.76
C ASP A 647 -35.73 6.32 101.25
N PRO A 648 -36.97 6.60 100.81
CA PRO A 648 -37.25 6.70 99.39
C PRO A 648 -36.42 7.82 98.74
N GLU A 649 -36.01 8.84 99.49
CA GLU A 649 -35.14 9.91 99.00
C GLU A 649 -33.74 9.38 98.62
N TYR A 650 -33.19 8.39 99.33
CA TYR A 650 -31.91 7.77 98.98
C TYR A 650 -31.97 7.06 97.61
N TYR A 651 -33.01 6.26 97.37
CA TYR A 651 -33.16 5.53 96.10
C TYR A 651 -33.60 6.45 94.95
N LYS A 652 -34.33 7.54 95.25
CA LYS A 652 -34.58 8.61 94.28
C LYS A 652 -33.30 9.30 93.82
N LYS A 653 -32.29 9.48 94.68
CA LYS A 653 -30.98 10.00 94.25
C LYS A 653 -30.33 9.08 93.22
N ILE A 654 -30.39 7.75 93.41
CA ILE A 654 -29.87 6.76 92.43
C ILE A 654 -30.57 6.91 91.09
N ALA A 655 -31.90 6.91 91.07
CA ALA A 655 -32.63 7.05 89.81
C ALA A 655 -32.41 8.42 89.14
N THR A 656 -32.40 9.49 89.93
CA THR A 656 -32.16 10.85 89.43
C THR A 656 -30.79 10.93 88.78
N TRP A 657 -29.73 10.46 89.45
CA TRP A 657 -28.39 10.42 88.90
C TRP A 657 -28.30 9.56 87.62
N VAL A 658 -28.95 8.38 87.60
CA VAL A 658 -29.01 7.57 86.38
C VAL A 658 -29.64 8.38 85.23
N ASP A 659 -30.76 9.05 85.45
CA ASP A 659 -31.41 9.83 84.38
C ASP A 659 -30.62 11.10 84.00
N THR A 660 -30.12 11.86 84.97
CA THR A 660 -29.53 13.20 84.73
C THR A 660 -28.04 13.19 84.46
N GLU A 661 -27.27 12.24 84.99
CA GLU A 661 -25.81 12.23 84.87
C GLU A 661 -25.27 11.08 84.03
N VAL A 662 -26.04 9.98 83.89
CA VAL A 662 -25.65 8.80 83.11
C VAL A 662 -26.34 8.78 81.76
N LEU A 663 -27.66 8.68 81.74
CA LEU A 663 -28.43 8.49 80.52
C LEU A 663 -28.51 9.77 79.68
N SER A 664 -28.74 10.95 80.29
CA SER A 664 -28.84 12.22 79.55
C SER A 664 -27.64 12.54 78.66
N LYS A 665 -26.44 12.03 79.00
CA LYS A 665 -25.19 12.33 78.30
C LYS A 665 -24.99 11.51 77.02
N TYR A 666 -25.48 10.28 77.00
CA TYR A 666 -25.19 9.34 75.90
C TYR A 666 -26.43 8.66 75.32
N CYS A 667 -27.58 8.72 75.98
CA CYS A 667 -28.82 8.15 75.49
C CYS A 667 -29.61 9.18 74.70
N GLU A 668 -29.82 8.92 73.41
CA GLU A 668 -30.64 9.78 72.57
C GLU A 668 -32.15 9.59 72.82
N ALA A 669 -32.96 10.44 72.18
CA ALA A 669 -34.42 10.49 72.35
C ALA A 669 -35.14 9.16 72.03
N ASN A 670 -34.51 8.25 71.27
CA ASN A 670 -35.05 6.93 70.96
C ASN A 670 -34.83 5.91 72.10
N MET A 671 -34.07 6.26 73.14
CA MET A 671 -33.82 5.47 74.35
C MET A 671 -33.20 4.08 74.12
N ARG A 672 -32.49 3.86 73.00
CA ARG A 672 -31.84 2.57 72.68
C ARG A 672 -30.86 2.09 73.76
N CYS A 673 -30.25 3.02 74.49
CA CYS A 673 -29.38 2.70 75.61
C CYS A 673 -30.08 1.92 76.75
N LYS A 674 -31.42 1.98 76.85
CA LYS A 674 -32.23 1.31 77.88
C LYS A 674 -32.70 -0.09 77.47
N GLU A 675 -32.59 -0.49 76.20
CA GLU A 675 -33.15 -1.76 75.69
C GLU A 675 -32.64 -2.97 76.48
N ASP A 676 -31.41 -2.90 76.97
CA ASP A 676 -30.74 -3.95 77.76
C ASP A 676 -30.27 -3.44 79.14
N PHE A 677 -30.88 -2.36 79.66
CA PHE A 677 -30.59 -1.89 81.02
C PHE A 677 -31.34 -2.73 82.04
N TYR A 678 -30.62 -3.39 82.94
CA TYR A 678 -31.19 -4.11 84.07
C TYR A 678 -30.43 -3.83 85.38
N ILE A 679 -31.06 -4.15 86.50
CA ILE A 679 -30.47 -4.05 87.84
C ILE A 679 -30.34 -5.44 88.41
N TYR A 680 -29.16 -5.77 88.95
CA TYR A 680 -28.97 -6.95 89.78
C TYR A 680 -28.76 -6.51 91.23
N LEU A 681 -29.53 -7.07 92.16
CA LEU A 681 -29.46 -6.76 93.57
C LEU A 681 -28.95 -7.97 94.34
N GLU A 682 -27.78 -7.86 94.97
CA GLU A 682 -27.22 -8.93 95.78
C GLU A 682 -27.20 -8.57 97.26
N GLY A 683 -27.95 -9.33 98.06
CA GLY A 683 -27.93 -9.19 99.52
C GLY A 683 -26.86 -10.08 100.14
N HIS A 684 -25.84 -9.47 100.73
CA HIS A 684 -24.77 -10.19 101.41
C HIS A 684 -25.11 -10.43 102.88
N THR A 685 -24.79 -11.61 103.39
CA THR A 685 -24.88 -11.95 104.81
C THR A 685 -23.54 -12.46 105.33
N ASP A 686 -23.15 -12.02 106.52
CA ASP A 686 -21.92 -12.44 107.17
C ASP A 686 -22.00 -13.91 107.64
N GLY A 687 -20.85 -14.55 107.85
CA GLY A 687 -20.73 -15.96 108.27
C GLY A 687 -21.17 -16.25 109.72
N ASN A 688 -21.98 -15.38 110.33
CA ASN A 688 -22.54 -15.62 111.65
C ASN A 688 -23.67 -16.65 111.57
N ARG A 689 -23.73 -17.57 112.55
CA ARG A 689 -24.81 -18.55 112.65
C ARG A 689 -26.13 -17.81 112.83
N PHE A 690 -27.02 -17.96 111.86
CA PHE A 690 -28.29 -17.27 111.83
C PHE A 690 -29.18 -17.71 113.00
N SER A 691 -29.60 -16.77 113.84
CA SER A 691 -30.42 -17.03 115.04
C SER A 691 -31.92 -16.81 114.82
N GLY A 692 -32.35 -16.63 113.56
CA GLY A 692 -33.74 -16.31 113.23
C GLY A 692 -34.01 -14.80 113.26
N ALA A 693 -34.82 -14.31 112.32
CA ALA A 693 -35.31 -12.93 112.31
C ALA A 693 -36.79 -12.92 111.94
N LYS A 694 -37.58 -12.09 112.62
CA LYS A 694 -39.02 -11.94 112.38
C LYS A 694 -39.36 -10.52 111.98
N TYR A 695 -40.10 -10.38 110.88
CA TYR A 695 -40.63 -9.08 110.45
C TYR A 695 -42.03 -8.83 111.01
N LYS A 696 -42.37 -7.55 111.23
CA LYS A 696 -43.70 -7.14 111.71
C LYS A 696 -44.82 -7.38 110.68
N LYS A 697 -44.48 -7.48 109.38
CA LYS A 697 -45.38 -7.73 108.24
C LYS A 697 -44.65 -8.54 107.17
N SER A 698 -45.39 -9.23 106.30
CA SER A 698 -44.83 -9.88 105.11
C SER A 698 -44.18 -8.85 104.19
N LEU A 699 -43.04 -9.20 103.59
CA LEU A 699 -42.34 -8.38 102.58
C LEU A 699 -43.03 -8.43 101.21
N GLY A 700 -44.12 -9.21 101.07
CA GLY A 700 -44.90 -9.27 99.84
C GLY A 700 -44.17 -9.93 98.67
N ILE A 701 -43.18 -10.79 98.96
CA ILE A 701 -42.46 -11.57 97.93
C ILE A 701 -43.43 -12.61 97.35
N PRO A 702 -43.75 -12.58 96.04
CA PRO A 702 -44.60 -13.58 95.42
C PRO A 702 -44.01 -14.98 95.56
N GLU A 703 -44.88 -15.96 95.76
CA GLU A 703 -44.51 -17.36 95.70
C GLU A 703 -43.91 -17.67 94.32
N GLY A 704 -42.77 -18.37 94.29
CA GLY A 704 -42.13 -18.71 93.02
C GLY A 704 -41.07 -17.71 92.52
N THR A 705 -40.78 -16.63 93.24
CA THR A 705 -39.80 -15.62 92.82
C THR A 705 -38.40 -16.23 92.62
N PRO A 706 -37.79 -16.16 91.43
CA PRO A 706 -36.46 -16.69 91.17
C PRO A 706 -35.38 -15.81 91.81
N PHE A 707 -34.33 -16.44 92.35
CA PHE A 707 -33.14 -15.77 92.86
C PHE A 707 -31.90 -16.63 92.67
N THR A 708 -30.75 -15.97 92.64
CA THR A 708 -29.43 -16.62 92.60
C THR A 708 -28.84 -16.67 94.00
N HIS A 709 -28.35 -17.84 94.43
CA HIS A 709 -27.68 -17.99 95.71
C HIS A 709 -26.23 -18.43 95.53
N PHE A 710 -25.33 -17.68 96.17
CA PHE A 710 -23.89 -17.91 96.20
C PHE A 710 -23.43 -18.18 97.63
N VAL A 711 -22.56 -19.18 97.81
CA VAL A 711 -21.95 -19.50 99.11
C VAL A 711 -20.43 -19.37 98.97
N GLY A 712 -19.83 -18.49 99.75
CA GLY A 712 -18.37 -18.38 99.79
C GLY A 712 -17.76 -19.57 100.53
N ASN A 713 -16.66 -20.11 100.01
CA ASN A 713 -15.86 -21.11 100.73
C ASN A 713 -14.70 -20.46 101.50
N ASN A 714 -14.11 -21.20 102.45
CA ASN A 714 -13.03 -20.71 103.31
C ASN A 714 -11.72 -20.34 102.58
N SER A 715 -11.65 -20.51 101.25
CA SER A 715 -10.52 -20.09 100.40
C SER A 715 -10.77 -18.78 99.64
N GLY A 716 -11.91 -18.13 99.86
CA GLY A 716 -12.31 -16.88 99.18
C GLY A 716 -12.83 -17.10 97.76
N SER A 717 -13.09 -18.34 97.34
CA SER A 717 -13.75 -18.65 96.07
C SER A 717 -15.22 -19.00 96.30
N VAL A 718 -16.08 -18.68 95.33
CA VAL A 718 -17.53 -18.96 95.40
C VAL A 718 -17.77 -20.43 95.07
N ASP A 719 -18.40 -21.17 95.98
CA ASP A 719 -18.94 -22.50 95.69
C ASP A 719 -20.32 -22.35 95.03
N THR A 720 -20.57 -23.18 94.02
CA THR A 720 -21.50 -23.03 92.89
C THR A 720 -22.88 -22.37 93.10
N THR A 721 -23.35 -21.68 92.05
CA THR A 721 -24.71 -21.17 91.82
C THR A 721 -25.77 -22.27 91.92
N LEU A 722 -26.78 -22.05 92.74
CA LEU A 722 -28.05 -22.77 92.66
C LEU A 722 -29.18 -21.76 92.45
N GLU A 723 -29.72 -21.69 91.23
CA GLU A 723 -30.99 -21.02 90.99
C GLU A 723 -32.08 -21.84 91.67
N LYS A 724 -32.69 -21.31 92.73
CA LYS A 724 -33.66 -22.03 93.55
C LYS A 724 -34.90 -21.18 93.72
N THR A 725 -36.04 -21.75 93.36
CA THR A 725 -37.36 -21.18 93.66
C THR A 725 -37.79 -21.62 95.05
N ARG A 726 -38.02 -20.67 95.99
CA ARG A 726 -38.44 -20.97 97.37
C ARG A 726 -39.43 -19.95 97.94
N ASN A 727 -40.21 -20.38 98.92
CA ASN A 727 -41.23 -19.57 99.60
C ASN A 727 -40.61 -18.86 100.81
N ILE A 728 -40.43 -17.53 100.73
CA ILE A 728 -39.93 -16.73 101.84
C ILE A 728 -41.12 -16.31 102.71
N THR A 729 -41.05 -16.62 104.01
CA THR A 729 -42.10 -16.27 104.98
C THR A 729 -41.67 -15.10 105.88
N THR A 730 -42.56 -14.60 106.76
CA THR A 730 -42.22 -13.55 107.74
C THR A 730 -41.17 -13.98 108.77
N ASP A 731 -40.95 -15.28 108.90
CA ASP A 731 -39.92 -15.89 109.72
C ASP A 731 -38.77 -16.29 108.79
N LEU A 732 -37.72 -15.47 108.73
CA LEU A 732 -36.48 -15.84 108.06
C LEU A 732 -35.82 -16.97 108.86
N LYS A 733 -35.35 -18.02 108.18
CA LYS A 733 -34.78 -19.25 108.78
C LYS A 733 -33.33 -19.52 108.36
N SER A 734 -32.78 -18.75 107.42
CA SER A 734 -31.40 -18.89 106.93
C SER A 734 -30.77 -17.55 106.54
N ASN A 735 -29.43 -17.54 106.44
CA ASN A 735 -28.65 -16.41 105.92
C ASN A 735 -29.03 -16.08 104.47
N MET A 736 -29.16 -17.08 103.60
CA MET A 736 -29.72 -16.94 102.26
C MET A 736 -31.04 -16.13 102.24
N GLU A 737 -32.03 -16.51 103.05
CA GLU A 737 -33.33 -15.81 103.11
C GLU A 737 -33.19 -14.37 103.63
N LEU A 738 -32.24 -14.12 104.53
CA LEU A 738 -31.92 -12.78 105.01
C LEU A 738 -31.28 -11.91 103.91
N GLY A 739 -30.39 -12.48 103.10
CA GLY A 739 -29.82 -11.82 101.92
C GLY A 739 -30.91 -11.47 100.90
N ILE A 740 -31.79 -12.42 100.58
CA ILE A 740 -32.90 -12.18 99.64
C ILE A 740 -33.86 -11.11 100.17
N ALA A 741 -34.19 -11.15 101.47
CA ALA A 741 -35.04 -10.15 102.08
C ALA A 741 -34.44 -8.72 102.00
N ARG A 742 -33.12 -8.58 102.07
CA ARG A 742 -32.39 -7.32 101.83
C ARG A 742 -32.57 -6.86 100.38
N ALA A 743 -32.24 -7.73 99.43
CA ALA A 743 -32.36 -7.46 97.99
C ALA A 743 -33.80 -7.08 97.62
N TRP A 744 -34.80 -7.79 98.13
CA TRP A 744 -36.22 -7.53 97.87
C TRP A 744 -36.69 -6.18 98.42
N THR A 745 -36.23 -5.81 99.62
CA THR A 745 -36.59 -4.51 100.21
C THR A 745 -36.08 -3.36 99.34
N VAL A 746 -34.87 -3.49 98.79
CA VAL A 746 -34.30 -2.51 97.85
C VAL A 746 -35.01 -2.55 96.50
N LYS A 747 -35.36 -3.73 95.98
CA LYS A 747 -36.14 -3.88 94.75
C LYS A 747 -37.43 -3.05 94.81
N ALA A 748 -38.19 -3.17 95.90
CA ALA A 748 -39.43 -2.42 96.07
C ALA A 748 -39.23 -0.90 96.05
N GLN A 749 -38.05 -0.41 96.45
CA GLN A 749 -37.70 1.01 96.37
C GLN A 749 -37.27 1.44 94.97
N LEU A 750 -36.79 0.52 94.11
CA LEU A 750 -36.30 0.82 92.75
C LEU A 750 -37.32 0.47 91.65
N ASP A 751 -38.42 -0.21 91.97
CA ASP A 751 -39.44 -0.62 90.98
C ASP A 751 -39.99 0.56 90.15
N PHE A 752 -39.94 1.79 90.68
CA PHE A 752 -40.36 3.00 89.94
C PHE A 752 -39.46 3.34 88.74
N MET A 753 -38.22 2.83 88.69
CA MET A 753 -37.31 3.04 87.56
C MET A 753 -37.75 2.30 86.29
N ASN A 754 -38.69 1.35 86.42
CA ASN A 754 -39.27 0.60 85.31
C ASN A 754 -38.22 -0.10 84.43
N VAL A 755 -37.22 -0.72 85.08
CA VAL A 755 -36.19 -1.56 84.46
C VAL A 755 -36.23 -2.96 85.05
N PRO A 756 -35.88 -4.02 84.30
CA PRO A 756 -35.81 -5.37 84.85
C PRO A 756 -34.88 -5.43 86.07
N ILE A 757 -35.36 -6.00 87.18
CA ILE A 757 -34.57 -6.20 88.41
C ILE A 757 -34.51 -7.68 88.76
N THR A 758 -33.31 -8.23 88.84
CA THR A 758 -33.04 -9.58 89.35
C THR A 758 -32.45 -9.51 90.74
N ILE A 759 -32.66 -10.56 91.53
CA ILE A 759 -32.25 -10.61 92.94
C ILE A 759 -31.34 -11.82 93.19
N GLY A 760 -30.40 -11.63 94.11
CA GLY A 760 -29.55 -12.70 94.60
C GLY A 760 -29.16 -12.52 96.06
N ALA A 761 -28.52 -13.55 96.60
CA ALA A 761 -27.98 -13.56 97.94
C ALA A 761 -26.61 -14.22 97.97
N TYR A 762 -25.71 -13.60 98.73
CA TYR A 762 -24.37 -14.08 98.95
C TYR A 762 -24.16 -14.39 100.44
N GLU A 763 -23.92 -15.65 100.76
CA GLU A 763 -23.56 -16.08 102.11
C GLU A 763 -22.04 -16.15 102.25
N HIS A 764 -21.49 -15.24 103.06
CA HIS A 764 -20.06 -15.22 103.37
C HIS A 764 -19.66 -16.43 104.22
N PRO A 765 -18.42 -16.97 104.06
CA PRO A 765 -17.93 -18.10 104.83
C PRO A 765 -17.87 -17.79 106.33
N GLU A 766 -17.84 -18.83 107.16
CA GLU A 766 -17.91 -18.69 108.62
C GLU A 766 -16.81 -17.80 109.22
N ASN A 767 -15.67 -17.62 108.56
CA ASN A 767 -14.57 -16.74 109.02
C ASN A 767 -14.79 -15.25 108.71
N GLU A 768 -15.74 -14.89 107.84
CA GLU A 768 -16.05 -13.51 107.45
C GLU A 768 -17.26 -12.99 108.24
N LYS A 769 -16.98 -12.42 109.42
CA LYS A 769 -18.00 -11.94 110.38
C LYS A 769 -17.83 -10.45 110.63
N GLY A 770 -18.90 -9.67 110.54
CA GLY A 770 -18.83 -8.24 110.78
C GLY A 770 -19.90 -7.45 110.04
N GLY A 771 -19.98 -6.15 110.32
CA GLY A 771 -20.89 -5.23 109.62
C GLY A 771 -20.49 -5.02 108.16
N GLU A 772 -19.21 -5.15 107.86
CA GLU A 772 -18.58 -5.04 106.54
C GLU A 772 -19.01 -6.15 105.56
N PHE A 773 -19.40 -7.33 106.08
CA PHE A 773 -19.93 -8.44 105.26
C PHE A 773 -21.46 -8.45 105.19
N ARG A 774 -22.11 -7.50 105.90
CA ARG A 774 -23.56 -7.27 105.83
C ARG A 774 -23.80 -6.08 104.93
N LYS A 775 -23.95 -6.33 103.65
CA LYS A 775 -24.10 -5.29 102.64
C LYS A 775 -25.17 -5.64 101.64
N ILE A 776 -25.53 -4.65 100.83
CA ILE A 776 -26.28 -4.84 99.61
C ILE A 776 -25.52 -4.20 98.46
N ASP A 777 -25.32 -4.98 97.41
CA ASP A 777 -24.73 -4.52 96.16
C ASP A 777 -25.88 -4.27 95.18
N ILE A 778 -25.96 -3.04 94.68
CA ILE A 778 -26.91 -2.61 93.64
C ILE A 778 -26.11 -2.45 92.36
N GLU A 779 -26.19 -3.43 91.48
CA GLU A 779 -25.50 -3.42 90.19
C GLU A 779 -26.42 -2.87 89.10
N LEU A 780 -26.14 -1.66 88.64
CA LEU A 780 -26.80 -1.02 87.51
C LEU A 780 -26.06 -1.41 86.23
N ASN A 781 -26.62 -2.31 85.43
CA ASN A 781 -25.99 -2.86 84.24
C ASN A 781 -26.58 -2.22 82.97
N ILE A 782 -25.90 -1.21 82.41
CA ILE A 782 -26.33 -0.47 81.22
C ILE A 782 -25.42 -0.87 80.05
N THR A 783 -25.77 -1.95 79.34
CA THR A 783 -24.91 -2.58 78.33
C THR A 783 -24.76 -1.76 77.03
N ASN A 784 -25.74 -0.92 76.70
CA ASN A 784 -25.77 -0.13 75.45
C ASN A 784 -25.59 1.38 75.68
N LEU A 785 -25.03 1.79 76.82
CA LEU A 785 -24.97 3.21 77.21
C LEU A 785 -24.33 4.10 76.13
N LEU A 786 -23.19 3.68 75.57
CA LEU A 786 -22.46 4.45 74.55
C LEU A 786 -22.74 3.99 73.11
N LEU A 787 -23.84 3.29 72.85
CA LEU A 787 -24.18 2.82 71.50
C LEU A 787 -24.27 3.99 70.50
N ASP A 788 -25.03 5.02 70.85
CA ASP A 788 -25.21 6.21 70.00
C ASP A 788 -23.89 6.96 69.78
N PHE A 789 -23.06 7.07 70.83
CA PHE A 789 -21.74 7.67 70.76
C PHE A 789 -20.81 6.89 69.81
N TYR A 790 -20.82 5.56 69.92
CA TYR A 790 -20.05 4.68 69.04
C TYR A 790 -20.48 4.82 67.58
N GLU A 791 -21.78 4.77 67.29
CA GLU A 791 -22.30 4.89 65.93
C GLU A 791 -21.95 6.25 65.30
N LYS A 792 -22.13 7.35 66.06
CA LYS A 792 -21.71 8.69 65.61
C LYS A 792 -20.21 8.80 65.37
N THR A 793 -19.41 8.21 66.24
CA THR A 793 -17.95 8.19 66.11
C THR A 793 -17.54 7.43 64.85
N LEU A 794 -18.14 6.26 64.62
CA LEU A 794 -17.89 5.46 63.43
C LEU A 794 -18.31 6.19 62.16
N ASP A 795 -19.48 6.80 62.13
CA ASP A 795 -19.98 7.58 60.98
C ASP A 795 -19.05 8.74 60.63
N ASN A 796 -18.55 9.46 61.63
CA ASN A 796 -17.59 10.54 61.43
C ASN A 796 -16.26 10.01 60.88
N LEU A 797 -15.73 8.93 61.47
CA LEU A 797 -14.50 8.29 61.00
C LEU A 797 -14.63 7.79 59.55
N VAL A 798 -15.78 7.21 59.18
CA VAL A 798 -16.07 6.79 57.80
C VAL A 798 -16.09 7.98 56.86
N LYS A 799 -16.78 9.07 57.21
CA LYS A 799 -16.81 10.31 56.39
C LYS A 799 -15.42 10.92 56.22
N GLU A 800 -14.66 11.06 57.30
CA GLU A 800 -13.32 11.65 57.29
C GLU A 800 -12.30 10.81 56.53
N SER A 801 -12.40 9.48 56.63
CA SER A 801 -11.49 8.57 55.93
C SER A 801 -11.62 8.61 54.41
N GLY A 802 -12.74 9.14 53.89
CA GLY A 802 -13.01 9.21 52.46
C GLY A 802 -13.14 7.84 51.78
N ILE A 803 -13.38 6.76 52.53
CA ILE A 803 -13.48 5.40 51.97
C ILE A 803 -14.71 5.20 51.05
N GLY A 804 -15.60 6.19 51.00
CA GLY A 804 -16.77 6.22 50.15
C GLY A 804 -17.94 5.41 50.72
N ASN A 805 -18.92 5.13 49.85
CA ASN A 805 -20.04 4.26 50.20
C ASN A 805 -19.64 2.79 50.03
N ARG A 806 -20.25 1.93 50.84
CA ARG A 806 -20.15 0.49 50.67
C ARG A 806 -20.56 0.09 49.24
N PRO A 807 -19.70 -0.63 48.50
CA PRO A 807 -20.04 -1.12 47.17
C PRO A 807 -21.29 -2.00 47.23
N SER A 808 -22.16 -1.91 46.21
CA SER A 808 -23.35 -2.75 46.13
C SER A 808 -22.93 -4.22 46.03
N THR A 809 -23.35 -5.04 46.98
CA THR A 809 -23.15 -6.50 46.92
C THR A 809 -24.01 -7.06 45.79
N GLY A 810 -23.42 -7.25 44.62
CA GLY A 810 -24.15 -7.63 43.42
C GLY A 810 -23.24 -8.07 42.29
N CYS A 811 -22.77 -9.31 42.39
CA CYS A 811 -22.75 -10.22 41.26
C CYS A 811 -23.49 -11.51 41.65
#